data_AF-A0A1R3IF15-F1
#
_entry.id   AF-A0A1R3IF15-F1
#
_cell.length_a   1.000
_cell.length_b   1.000
_cell.length_c   1.000
_cell.angle_alpha   90.00
_cell.angle_beta   90.00
_cell.angle_gamma   90.00
#
_symmetry.space_group_name_H-M   'P 1'
#
loop_
_entity.id
_entity.type
_entity.pdbx_description
1 polymer ?
#
loop_
_entity_poly.entity_id
_entity_poly.type
_entity_poly.pdbx_seq_one_letter_code
_entity_poly.pdbx_strand_id
1 'polypeptide(L)'
;MLKGKKLKFPDRLGSLVSGFDDKDEDSGGSDSVFESGEELEIIQPNGYGSDRESETDDEEDEVEEAKVKKQGEVLEHNKVRPRPEKDGSGHVSGMKKVIEEDEKRSDIEHELSQKEINLEKLQRIASTGLPNGGSLRATVWKLLLGYLPPSRDLWEKELTENRQKYAKLKEELLLTPSELARMKEEALLSNEHNADHSVTDGPLTRQEISHEDHPLSLGKASVWHRYFEHTEIAEQIDRDLKRTHPEMKFFSGETSFSRKHREAMRNILLLFSKLNPAIRYVQGMNEVLAPIYYVFSTDTDEQNAFNAEADSFSCFVRLLSDSVDHFCQQLDNSSVGILSTLSRLAELLKANDEELWRHLEFTSKAKEIKGENLSIEMAPFLLHGTLHVTIFEVDRLAEAGCCGGVFCKLIQNIEEDTGVGQGFSRLYVTIDLGETRIGRTKMVEKECSNLQYNESFHIYCAHKASNVVFSIKEDYAIGASLIGRAYLPVQELLNGQQEVDRWLKIVNKDYKPLRRRSRIHVKIQFTDVNRHPNWSKGIKSPKFQGVPYTFFKQRENCMVTLYQDSHVPDKFAQGLIPLAGGKYYEPHRCWEDIFTAIYNAKHFIYLANWSVYAEITMIRDLQRPKKPDGDLTLGELLIKKADEGVKVLMLVWDDRTSIQLLKKDGVMASHDEDTRHYFHNTKVHCVLCPRNPDNLHNNVVQDIEVSTMFTHHQKIVIVDSEVPNEESKRRVVSFIGGIDLTDGRYDTPSHPIFRSLGTVHHQDFRQPCFPGASIAKGGPREAWHDMHSRLEGPVAWDVLFNFEQRWKKQGEKGLLVPLQELADIFIPPSAVTLLEDQETWNVQVFRSIDAGAAFGFPDNPKDAAKLGLVSGKDHVIDRSIQDAYINAIRRAKNFIYIENQYFIGSSFGWDSKDVNVQEVGALHLIPKELSLKIVSKIEAGERFTVYIVIPMWPEGISNSQSVQAILDWQKRTMEMMYKDIVQALQAKGLEANPKDYLTFFCLGNRERIIPGEYQPPEKPEHDTDYSRFQQSRRFMIYVHAKMMIVDDEYIIIGSANINQRSMDGARDTEIAMGAYQPYHLATNEPARGQIHGFRMALWYEHLGKLDNSFLQPESLECVRKVNKTAEKYWDLYSCDSLEHDLPGHLLCYPIGVTSNGEVTELPGFEHFPDTKARVLGSKSDILPSILTT
;
A
#
# COMPACT_ATOMS: atom_id res chain seq x y z
N MET A 1 28.32 -39.26 -30.73
CA MET A 1 29.18 -38.28 -30.05
C MET A 1 28.75 -36.88 -30.51
N LEU A 2 28.82 -35.81 -29.74
CA LEU A 2 29.40 -35.62 -28.39
C LEU A 2 28.50 -36.17 -27.26
N LYS A 3 29.06 -36.33 -26.05
CA LYS A 3 28.35 -36.86 -24.86
C LYS A 3 27.90 -35.69 -23.97
N GLY A 4 26.59 -35.56 -23.74
CA GLY A 4 26.08 -34.71 -22.66
C GLY A 4 26.46 -35.30 -21.30
N LYS A 5 26.96 -34.48 -20.37
CA LYS A 5 27.21 -34.91 -18.99
C LYS A 5 25.86 -35.07 -18.28
N LYS A 6 25.45 -36.32 -17.97
CA LYS A 6 24.49 -36.52 -16.88
C LYS A 6 25.16 -36.03 -15.59
N LEU A 7 24.52 -35.12 -14.86
CA LEU A 7 24.81 -35.00 -13.43
C LEU A 7 24.41 -36.33 -12.78
N LYS A 8 25.25 -36.87 -11.91
CA LYS A 8 24.78 -37.80 -10.88
C LYS A 8 24.04 -36.95 -9.85
N PHE A 9 22.72 -37.11 -9.76
CA PHE A 9 22.03 -36.83 -8.49
C PHE A 9 22.45 -37.91 -7.48
N PRO A 10 22.49 -37.59 -6.17
CA PRO A 10 22.74 -38.58 -5.13
C PRO A 10 21.56 -39.55 -5.01
N ASP A 11 21.84 -40.79 -4.61
CA ASP A 11 20.81 -41.82 -4.44
C ASP A 11 19.89 -41.51 -3.26
N ARG A 12 18.57 -41.51 -3.53
CA ARG A 12 17.43 -41.54 -2.59
C ARG A 12 17.33 -40.41 -1.55
N LEU A 13 16.21 -39.69 -1.60
CA LEU A 13 15.84 -38.61 -0.68
C LEU A 13 15.79 -39.02 0.81
N GLY A 14 15.71 -40.33 1.11
CA GLY A 14 15.58 -40.87 2.46
C GLY A 14 16.80 -40.70 3.38
N SER A 15 17.95 -40.23 2.88
CA SER A 15 19.16 -40.01 3.71
C SER A 15 19.16 -38.69 4.49
N LEU A 16 18.23 -37.76 4.21
CA LEU A 16 18.19 -36.42 4.82
C LEU A 16 17.72 -36.38 6.29
N VAL A 17 17.43 -37.52 6.91
CA VAL A 17 17.01 -37.63 8.33
C VAL A 17 17.98 -38.52 9.15
N SER A 18 18.91 -39.24 8.50
CA SER A 18 19.92 -40.09 9.15
C SER A 18 21.24 -39.33 9.30
N GLY A 19 21.27 -38.35 10.20
CA GLY A 19 22.37 -37.37 10.31
C GLY A 19 22.87 -37.04 11.73
N PHE A 20 22.53 -37.86 12.73
CA PHE A 20 23.05 -37.77 14.09
C PHE A 20 23.15 -39.17 14.72
N ASP A 21 24.24 -39.86 14.42
CA ASP A 21 24.78 -40.96 15.24
C ASP A 21 26.24 -40.58 15.59
N ASP A 22 26.77 -41.13 16.68
CA ASP A 22 27.98 -40.61 17.34
C ASP A 22 29.29 -40.82 16.57
N LYS A 23 30.30 -40.02 16.96
CA LYS A 23 31.68 -40.16 16.49
C LYS A 23 32.36 -41.37 17.12
N ASP A 24 32.98 -42.20 16.30
CA ASP A 24 34.09 -43.08 16.69
C ASP A 24 35.12 -43.20 15.55
N GLU A 25 36.31 -43.74 15.82
CA GLU A 25 37.55 -43.41 15.09
C GLU A 25 37.99 -44.37 13.95
N ASP A 26 38.34 -43.76 12.81
CA ASP A 26 39.50 -44.05 11.92
C ASP A 26 39.59 -45.35 11.04
N SER A 27 40.45 -45.25 10.02
CA SER A 27 41.14 -46.30 9.23
C SER A 27 40.52 -46.91 7.94
N GLY A 28 40.94 -46.37 6.78
CA GLY A 28 41.83 -47.12 5.85
C GLY A 28 41.32 -47.88 4.60
N GLY A 29 41.50 -47.29 3.40
CA GLY A 29 41.61 -47.99 2.09
C GLY A 29 40.30 -48.49 1.44
N SER A 30 40.27 -49.00 0.20
CA SER A 30 41.18 -48.85 -0.97
C SER A 30 40.54 -49.48 -2.25
N ASP A 31 40.80 -48.89 -3.42
CA ASP A 31 40.82 -49.50 -4.78
C ASP A 31 39.60 -50.22 -5.43
N SER A 32 39.07 -49.56 -6.48
CA SER A 32 38.91 -50.13 -7.86
C SER A 32 37.71 -51.10 -8.18
N VAL A 33 37.32 -51.50 -9.41
CA VAL A 33 37.44 -51.03 -10.84
C VAL A 33 36.56 -51.91 -11.80
N PHE A 34 36.29 -51.46 -13.05
CA PHE A 34 35.76 -52.24 -14.24
C PHE A 34 34.30 -52.79 -14.20
N GLU A 35 33.59 -53.11 -15.31
CA GLU A 35 33.57 -52.61 -16.72
C GLU A 35 32.25 -53.00 -17.49
N SER A 36 31.89 -52.21 -18.54
CA SER A 36 31.19 -52.50 -19.84
C SER A 36 29.95 -53.43 -20.06
N GLY A 37 29.10 -53.00 -21.03
CA GLY A 37 28.30 -53.84 -21.98
C GLY A 37 26.78 -53.97 -21.71
N GLU A 38 25.84 -54.13 -22.67
CA GLU A 38 25.70 -53.92 -24.14
C GLU A 38 24.18 -53.64 -24.39
N GLU A 39 23.74 -52.56 -25.05
CA GLU A 39 23.33 -52.38 -26.48
C GLU A 39 22.17 -53.22 -27.10
N LEU A 40 21.12 -52.51 -27.58
CA LEU A 40 20.17 -52.82 -28.69
C LEU A 40 19.14 -53.99 -28.49
N GLU A 41 17.96 -54.10 -29.15
CA GLU A 41 17.25 -53.23 -30.13
C GLU A 41 15.68 -53.32 -30.04
N ILE A 42 14.93 -53.02 -31.12
CA ILE A 42 13.49 -52.69 -31.22
C ILE A 42 12.66 -53.80 -31.92
N ILE A 43 11.33 -53.93 -31.67
CA ILE A 43 10.30 -54.34 -32.68
C ILE A 43 8.82 -54.19 -32.18
N GLN A 44 7.89 -53.98 -33.13
CA GLN A 44 6.41 -53.96 -33.09
C GLN A 44 5.88 -54.59 -34.41
N PRO A 45 4.55 -54.75 -34.72
CA PRO A 45 3.31 -54.91 -33.92
C PRO A 45 2.44 -56.12 -34.40
N ASN A 46 1.18 -56.25 -33.95
CA ASN A 46 -0.01 -56.88 -34.62
C ASN A 46 -1.25 -56.81 -33.68
N GLY A 47 -2.53 -56.72 -34.08
CA GLY A 47 -3.17 -56.49 -35.40
C GLY A 47 -4.66 -56.95 -35.45
N TYR A 48 -5.57 -56.16 -36.06
CA TYR A 48 -7.01 -56.43 -36.39
C TYR A 48 -8.02 -56.64 -35.21
N GLY A 49 -9.34 -56.37 -35.33
CA GLY A 49 -10.12 -55.62 -36.36
C GLY A 49 -11.64 -55.98 -36.46
N SER A 50 -12.51 -55.00 -36.79
CA SER A 50 -13.95 -55.09 -37.19
C SER A 50 -14.98 -55.50 -36.10
N ASP A 51 -16.31 -55.24 -36.16
CA ASP A 51 -17.19 -54.55 -37.15
C ASP A 51 -18.53 -54.05 -36.51
N ARG A 52 -19.04 -52.88 -36.99
CA ARG A 52 -20.46 -52.46 -37.33
C ARG A 52 -21.73 -52.56 -36.42
N GLU A 53 -22.54 -51.49 -36.55
CA GLU A 53 -24.04 -51.43 -36.72
C GLU A 53 -24.98 -51.89 -35.57
N SER A 54 -26.22 -51.36 -35.34
CA SER A 54 -26.95 -50.14 -35.77
C SER A 54 -28.36 -50.05 -35.10
N GLU A 55 -28.92 -48.84 -34.87
CA GLU A 55 -30.39 -48.52 -34.78
C GLU A 55 -31.22 -49.15 -33.60
N THR A 56 -32.39 -48.69 -33.10
CA THR A 56 -33.25 -47.46 -33.21
C THR A 56 -34.30 -47.39 -32.06
N ASP A 57 -34.55 -46.18 -31.53
CA ASP A 57 -35.84 -45.49 -31.21
C ASP A 57 -37.03 -46.11 -30.38
N ASP A 58 -38.06 -45.27 -30.17
CA ASP A 58 -39.42 -45.41 -29.55
C ASP A 58 -39.50 -45.52 -27.99
N GLU A 59 -40.06 -44.56 -27.21
CA GLU A 59 -41.47 -44.07 -26.99
C GLU A 59 -42.28 -44.97 -26.00
N GLU A 60 -43.24 -44.54 -25.14
CA GLU A 60 -44.22 -43.41 -25.12
C GLU A 60 -44.78 -43.15 -23.65
N ASP A 61 -45.19 -41.92 -23.29
CA ASP A 61 -46.41 -41.45 -22.52
C ASP A 61 -46.99 -42.10 -21.21
N GLU A 62 -47.83 -41.48 -20.33
CA GLU A 62 -48.22 -40.08 -19.96
C GLU A 62 -49.01 -39.96 -18.59
N VAL A 63 -49.11 -38.73 -18.02
CA VAL A 63 -50.26 -38.06 -17.29
C VAL A 63 -50.83 -38.46 -15.88
N GLU A 64 -50.74 -37.47 -14.95
CA GLU A 64 -51.67 -36.84 -13.93
C GLU A 64 -52.92 -37.53 -13.26
N GLU A 65 -53.71 -37.02 -12.27
CA GLU A 65 -53.76 -35.79 -11.41
C GLU A 65 -54.62 -35.95 -10.08
N ALA A 66 -54.76 -34.87 -9.27
CA ALA A 66 -55.83 -34.53 -8.26
C ALA A 66 -55.94 -35.29 -6.88
N LYS A 67 -56.22 -34.76 -5.66
CA LYS A 67 -56.90 -33.57 -5.00
C LYS A 67 -58.35 -33.87 -4.49
N VAL A 68 -58.90 -33.49 -3.29
CA VAL A 68 -58.44 -33.02 -1.94
C VAL A 68 -59.66 -32.91 -0.93
N LYS A 69 -59.50 -32.55 0.39
CA LYS A 69 -60.54 -32.24 1.48
C LYS A 69 -61.32 -33.43 2.16
N LYS A 70 -61.96 -33.37 3.36
CA LYS A 70 -61.83 -32.63 4.67
C LYS A 70 -62.75 -33.23 5.82
N GLN A 71 -62.26 -33.31 7.08
CA GLN A 71 -62.91 -33.29 8.43
C GLN A 71 -64.33 -33.90 8.77
N GLY A 72 -64.38 -34.79 9.80
CA GLY A 72 -65.51 -35.04 10.76
C GLY A 72 -66.59 -36.10 10.41
N GLU A 73 -67.33 -36.78 11.32
CA GLU A 73 -67.28 -36.93 12.80
C GLU A 73 -68.06 -38.21 13.31
N VAL A 74 -67.45 -38.95 14.27
CA VAL A 74 -67.94 -39.75 15.46
C VAL A 74 -69.25 -40.63 15.46
N LEU A 75 -69.29 -41.59 16.41
CA LEU A 75 -70.44 -42.32 17.05
C LEU A 75 -71.00 -43.58 16.34
N GLU A 76 -71.27 -44.72 17.01
CA GLU A 76 -70.70 -45.36 18.22
C GLU A 76 -70.44 -46.85 17.87
N HIS A 77 -69.39 -47.45 18.44
CA HIS A 77 -68.56 -48.42 17.69
C HIS A 77 -68.02 -47.73 16.41
N ASN A 78 -68.00 -48.22 15.15
CA ASN A 78 -68.59 -49.39 14.49
C ASN A 78 -67.81 -49.77 13.21
N LYS A 79 -67.74 -51.07 12.88
CA LYS A 79 -67.48 -51.70 11.56
C LYS A 79 -66.19 -51.39 10.74
N VAL A 80 -65.27 -52.37 10.76
CA VAL A 80 -64.87 -53.23 9.60
C VAL A 80 -64.28 -52.58 8.30
N ARG A 81 -62.96 -52.80 8.11
CA ARG A 81 -62.19 -52.99 6.83
C ARG A 81 -62.11 -51.80 5.80
N PRO A 82 -61.12 -51.80 4.86
CA PRO A 82 -59.87 -52.57 4.75
C PRO A 82 -58.56 -51.76 4.48
N ARG A 83 -57.45 -52.48 4.68
CA ARG A 83 -56.15 -52.48 3.93
C ARG A 83 -56.24 -52.24 2.39
N PRO A 84 -55.10 -52.17 1.65
CA PRO A 84 -53.68 -51.91 2.02
C PRO A 84 -53.00 -50.87 1.04
N GLU A 85 -51.72 -50.50 1.10
CA GLU A 85 -50.48 -51.07 0.45
C GLU A 85 -49.47 -49.89 0.33
N LYS A 86 -48.15 -50.04 0.10
CA LYS A 86 -47.22 -51.18 0.05
C LYS A 86 -45.81 -50.63 0.33
N ASP A 87 -44.95 -51.43 0.94
CA ASP A 87 -43.51 -51.38 0.64
C ASP A 87 -42.88 -52.76 0.93
N GLY A 88 -41.83 -53.15 0.21
CA GLY A 88 -41.22 -54.47 0.38
C GLY A 88 -40.22 -54.91 -0.69
N SER A 89 -39.35 -55.87 -0.29
CA SER A 89 -38.35 -56.60 -1.09
C SER A 89 -36.99 -55.93 -1.43
N GLY A 90 -36.60 -54.86 -0.74
CA GLY A 90 -35.21 -54.35 -0.79
C GLY A 90 -34.17 -55.17 0.02
N HIS A 91 -34.58 -56.18 0.79
CA HIS A 91 -33.81 -56.69 1.94
C HIS A 91 -32.68 -57.70 1.64
N VAL A 92 -32.60 -58.26 0.42
CA VAL A 92 -31.62 -59.33 0.11
C VAL A 92 -30.23 -58.80 -0.25
N SER A 93 -30.14 -57.61 -0.86
CA SER A 93 -28.86 -57.03 -1.31
C SER A 93 -27.98 -56.56 -0.14
N GLY A 94 -28.59 -55.99 0.90
CA GLY A 94 -27.86 -55.41 2.04
C GLY A 94 -27.05 -56.42 2.85
N MET A 95 -27.65 -57.57 3.19
CA MET A 95 -26.97 -58.58 4.01
C MET A 95 -25.71 -59.15 3.36
N LYS A 96 -25.72 -59.33 2.03
CA LYS A 96 -24.57 -59.90 1.31
C LYS A 96 -23.35 -58.99 1.36
N LYS A 97 -23.57 -57.67 1.21
CA LYS A 97 -22.51 -56.67 1.27
C LYS A 97 -21.90 -56.51 2.68
N VAL A 98 -22.72 -56.66 3.73
CA VAL A 98 -22.22 -56.65 5.12
C VAL A 98 -21.33 -57.87 5.39
N ILE A 99 -21.72 -59.06 4.93
CA ILE A 99 -20.90 -60.28 5.06
C ILE A 99 -19.56 -60.13 4.31
N GLU A 100 -19.59 -59.60 3.09
CA GLU A 100 -18.38 -59.35 2.29
C GLU A 100 -17.44 -58.29 2.93
N GLU A 101 -17.98 -57.30 3.66
CA GLU A 101 -17.18 -56.33 4.43
C GLU A 101 -16.60 -56.92 5.73
N ASP A 102 -17.34 -57.78 6.44
CA ASP A 102 -16.88 -58.47 7.68
C ASP A 102 -15.85 -59.59 7.40
N GLU A 103 -16.04 -60.40 6.35
CA GLU A 103 -15.04 -61.41 5.94
C GLU A 103 -13.70 -60.74 5.59
N LYS A 104 -13.76 -59.66 4.80
CA LYS A 104 -12.58 -58.87 4.42
C LYS A 104 -11.89 -58.21 5.61
N ARG A 105 -12.67 -57.76 6.60
CA ARG A 105 -12.15 -57.23 7.87
C ARG A 105 -11.38 -58.31 8.62
N SER A 106 -11.93 -59.52 8.71
CA SER A 106 -11.29 -60.68 9.36
C SER A 106 -9.97 -61.07 8.68
N ASP A 107 -9.91 -61.05 7.33
CA ASP A 107 -8.67 -61.29 6.57
C ASP A 107 -7.58 -60.26 6.88
N ILE A 108 -7.94 -58.97 7.00
CA ILE A 108 -6.99 -57.90 7.36
C ILE A 108 -6.54 -58.04 8.81
N GLU A 109 -7.47 -58.28 9.75
CA GLU A 109 -7.15 -58.50 11.17
C GLU A 109 -6.26 -59.73 11.37
N HIS A 110 -6.49 -60.81 10.62
CA HIS A 110 -5.65 -62.01 10.62
C HIS A 110 -4.24 -61.76 10.04
N GLU A 111 -4.13 -61.00 8.94
CA GLU A 111 -2.83 -60.67 8.35
C GLU A 111 -2.01 -59.74 9.26
N LEU A 112 -2.64 -58.72 9.86
CA LEU A 112 -2.01 -57.84 10.85
C LEU A 112 -1.69 -58.54 12.19
N SER A 113 -2.28 -59.71 12.46
CA SER A 113 -1.97 -60.54 13.65
C SER A 113 -0.68 -61.35 13.52
N GLN A 114 -0.11 -61.47 12.31
CA GLN A 114 1.14 -62.18 12.11
C GLN A 114 2.32 -61.42 12.74
N LYS A 115 3.39 -62.16 13.11
CA LYS A 115 4.62 -61.53 13.61
C LYS A 115 5.31 -60.71 12.49
N GLU A 116 5.27 -61.25 11.28
CA GLU A 116 5.84 -60.67 10.07
C GLU A 116 4.76 -60.70 8.98
N ILE A 117 4.44 -59.53 8.44
CA ILE A 117 3.21 -59.27 7.68
C ILE A 117 3.49 -59.35 6.18
N ASN A 118 2.69 -60.12 5.43
CA ASN A 118 2.88 -60.25 3.98
C ASN A 118 2.32 -59.03 3.24
N LEU A 119 3.19 -58.07 2.92
CA LEU A 119 2.81 -56.83 2.23
C LEU A 119 2.13 -57.08 0.87
N GLU A 120 2.54 -58.06 0.07
CA GLU A 120 1.88 -58.34 -1.21
C GLU A 120 0.44 -58.84 -1.05
N LYS A 121 0.19 -59.66 -0.03
CA LYS A 121 -1.14 -60.17 0.31
C LYS A 121 -2.00 -59.03 0.86
N LEU A 122 -1.43 -58.20 1.73
CA LEU A 122 -2.11 -57.02 2.27
C LEU A 122 -2.45 -56.00 1.17
N GLN A 123 -1.53 -55.73 0.23
CA GLN A 123 -1.77 -54.90 -0.95
C GLN A 123 -2.92 -55.48 -1.80
N ARG A 124 -2.92 -56.79 -2.08
CA ARG A 124 -3.99 -57.45 -2.83
C ARG A 124 -5.36 -57.30 -2.14
N ILE A 125 -5.45 -57.52 -0.83
CA ILE A 125 -6.69 -57.32 -0.07
C ILE A 125 -7.12 -55.84 -0.07
N ALA A 126 -6.18 -54.91 0.15
CA ALA A 126 -6.44 -53.47 0.20
C ALA A 126 -6.81 -52.84 -1.15
N SER A 127 -6.34 -53.41 -2.27
CA SER A 127 -6.56 -52.91 -3.64
C SER A 127 -8.04 -52.74 -4.01
N THR A 128 -8.92 -53.50 -3.38
CA THR A 128 -10.38 -53.46 -3.57
C THR A 128 -11.09 -52.68 -2.45
N GLY A 129 -10.38 -51.75 -1.79
CA GLY A 129 -10.87 -50.88 -0.71
C GLY A 129 -10.70 -51.47 0.71
N LEU A 130 -10.71 -50.60 1.72
CA LEU A 130 -10.55 -50.98 3.14
C LEU A 130 -11.86 -50.72 3.92
N PRO A 131 -12.26 -51.62 4.85
CA PRO A 131 -13.52 -51.50 5.60
C PRO A 131 -13.60 -50.22 6.44
N ASN A 132 -14.82 -49.82 6.82
CA ASN A 132 -15.09 -48.59 7.56
C ASN A 132 -15.05 -48.81 9.08
N GLY A 133 -14.27 -47.97 9.78
CA GLY A 133 -14.19 -47.94 11.24
C GLY A 133 -13.05 -48.79 11.82
N GLY A 134 -12.56 -48.36 13.00
CA GLY A 134 -11.41 -48.98 13.67
C GLY A 134 -10.05 -48.52 13.15
N SER A 135 -9.01 -48.80 13.93
CA SER A 135 -7.61 -48.44 13.64
C SER A 135 -7.02 -49.10 12.39
N LEU A 136 -7.67 -50.13 11.85
CA LEU A 136 -7.19 -50.92 10.70
C LEU A 136 -6.80 -50.05 9.50
N ARG A 137 -7.62 -49.05 9.14
CA ARG A 137 -7.34 -48.20 7.97
C ARG A 137 -6.06 -47.39 8.17
N ALA A 138 -5.87 -46.81 9.35
CA ALA A 138 -4.66 -46.09 9.73
C ALA A 138 -3.45 -47.04 9.76
N THR A 139 -3.55 -48.20 10.42
CA THR A 139 -2.47 -49.20 10.48
C THR A 139 -2.04 -49.66 9.08
N VAL A 140 -2.97 -50.04 8.22
CA VAL A 140 -2.67 -50.49 6.85
C VAL A 140 -2.06 -49.36 6.01
N TRP A 141 -2.52 -48.11 6.13
CA TRP A 141 -1.92 -46.97 5.43
C TRP A 141 -0.47 -46.72 5.87
N LYS A 142 -0.18 -46.77 7.18
CA LYS A 142 1.20 -46.64 7.70
C LYS A 142 2.11 -47.77 7.21
N LEU A 143 1.56 -48.97 7.03
CA LEU A 143 2.26 -50.17 6.53
C LEU A 143 2.53 -50.08 5.02
N LEU A 144 1.54 -49.68 4.22
CA LEU A 144 1.65 -49.56 2.76
C LEU A 144 2.44 -48.33 2.29
N LEU A 145 2.47 -47.24 3.07
CA LEU A 145 3.30 -46.06 2.83
C LEU A 145 4.72 -46.18 3.44
N GLY A 146 5.12 -47.38 3.87
CA GLY A 146 6.49 -47.67 4.33
C GLY A 146 6.90 -46.95 5.63
N TYR A 147 5.93 -46.52 6.45
CA TYR A 147 6.18 -45.88 7.75
C TYR A 147 6.29 -46.90 8.88
N LEU A 148 5.56 -48.03 8.80
CA LEU A 148 5.74 -49.19 9.68
C LEU A 148 6.42 -50.33 8.91
N PRO A 149 7.36 -51.07 9.53
CA PRO A 149 7.96 -52.26 8.92
C PRO A 149 7.01 -53.48 8.98
N PRO A 150 7.22 -54.53 8.17
CA PRO A 150 6.46 -55.78 8.24
C PRO A 150 6.55 -56.50 9.60
N SER A 151 7.65 -56.31 10.33
CA SER A 151 7.92 -56.93 11.63
C SER A 151 7.23 -56.16 12.74
N ARG A 152 6.17 -56.74 13.32
CA ARG A 152 5.28 -56.07 14.28
C ARG A 152 5.98 -55.72 15.61
N ASP A 153 7.05 -56.43 15.96
CA ASP A 153 7.90 -56.18 17.13
C ASP A 153 8.76 -54.91 17.04
N LEU A 154 8.84 -54.27 15.87
CA LEU A 154 9.56 -53.00 15.68
C LEU A 154 8.65 -51.76 15.70
N TRP A 155 7.32 -51.92 15.68
CA TRP A 155 6.37 -50.82 15.49
C TRP A 155 6.43 -49.75 16.57
N GLU A 156 6.49 -50.13 17.85
CA GLU A 156 6.51 -49.19 18.97
C GLU A 156 7.78 -48.34 18.97
N LYS A 157 8.93 -48.94 18.61
CA LYS A 157 10.20 -48.26 18.42
C LYS A 157 10.12 -47.25 17.25
N GLU A 158 9.69 -47.71 16.07
CA GLU A 158 9.63 -46.88 14.86
C GLU A 158 8.69 -45.69 15.04
N LEU A 159 7.50 -45.89 15.64
CA LEU A 159 6.58 -44.79 15.96
C LEU A 159 7.21 -43.81 16.94
N THR A 160 7.82 -44.29 18.03
CA THR A 160 8.43 -43.43 19.05
C THR A 160 9.55 -42.57 18.47
N GLU A 161 10.47 -43.16 17.71
CA GLU A 161 11.58 -42.44 17.10
C GLU A 161 11.11 -41.38 16.08
N ASN A 162 10.19 -41.72 15.18
CA ASN A 162 9.73 -40.76 14.18
C ASN A 162 8.89 -39.63 14.80
N ARG A 163 8.10 -39.92 15.85
CA ARG A 163 7.35 -38.89 16.60
C ARG A 163 8.30 -37.93 17.34
N GLN A 164 9.37 -38.44 17.94
CA GLN A 164 10.42 -37.61 18.55
C GLN A 164 11.19 -36.77 17.51
N LYS A 165 11.56 -37.37 16.37
CA LYS A 165 12.22 -36.67 15.24
C LYS A 165 11.32 -35.54 14.72
N TYR A 166 10.01 -35.76 14.56
CA TYR A 166 9.07 -34.71 14.17
C TYR A 166 8.95 -33.58 15.21
N ALA A 167 8.83 -33.91 16.49
CA ALA A 167 8.73 -32.91 17.56
C ALA A 167 9.95 -31.98 17.59
N LYS A 168 11.16 -32.55 17.53
CA LYS A 168 12.41 -31.77 17.44
C LYS A 168 12.45 -30.87 16.20
N LEU A 169 12.11 -31.41 15.02
CA LEU A 169 12.09 -30.63 13.78
C LEU A 169 11.05 -29.49 13.83
N LYS A 170 9.90 -29.71 14.46
CA LYS A 170 8.86 -28.68 14.66
C LYS A 170 9.35 -27.55 15.55
N GLU A 171 10.06 -27.86 16.63
CA GLU A 171 10.69 -26.87 17.52
C GLU A 171 11.82 -26.10 16.81
N GLU A 172 12.80 -26.80 16.22
CA GLU A 172 13.96 -26.18 15.58
C GLU A 172 13.62 -25.30 14.36
N LEU A 173 12.56 -25.63 13.61
CA LEU A 173 12.29 -25.01 12.31
C LEU A 173 11.01 -24.16 12.24
N LEU A 174 10.05 -24.24 13.17
CA LEU A 174 8.80 -23.46 13.08
C LEU A 174 8.69 -22.28 14.07
N LEU A 175 9.62 -22.12 15.02
CA LEU A 175 9.71 -20.92 15.88
C LEU A 175 9.97 -19.64 15.07
N THR A 176 9.43 -18.51 15.54
CA THR A 176 9.76 -17.17 14.99
C THR A 176 11.15 -16.69 15.47
N PRO A 177 11.81 -15.76 14.76
CA PRO A 177 13.07 -15.17 15.20
C PRO A 177 12.97 -14.53 16.60
N SER A 178 11.83 -13.92 16.91
CA SER A 178 11.54 -13.29 18.21
C SER A 178 11.44 -14.31 19.35
N GLU A 179 10.77 -15.45 19.13
CA GLU A 179 10.71 -16.54 20.11
C GLU A 179 12.07 -17.21 20.29
N LEU A 180 12.81 -17.42 19.20
CA LEU A 180 14.17 -17.99 19.23
C LEU A 180 15.16 -17.07 19.98
N ALA A 181 14.97 -15.75 19.92
CA ALA A 181 15.71 -14.80 20.74
C ALA A 181 15.31 -14.91 22.22
N ARG A 182 14.01 -14.89 22.52
CA ARG A 182 13.48 -14.98 23.90
C ARG A 182 13.90 -16.28 24.60
N MET A 183 13.88 -17.42 23.89
CA MET A 183 14.33 -18.71 24.44
C MET A 183 15.84 -18.75 24.71
N LYS A 184 16.67 -18.04 23.93
CA LYS A 184 18.11 -17.90 24.23
C LYS A 184 18.33 -17.03 25.46
N GLU A 185 17.54 -15.97 25.64
CA GLU A 185 17.58 -15.10 26.81
C GLU A 185 17.12 -15.83 28.09
N GLU A 186 16.01 -16.58 28.02
CA GLU A 186 15.55 -17.49 29.09
C GLU A 186 16.59 -18.58 29.42
N ALA A 187 17.29 -19.11 28.42
CA ALA A 187 18.39 -20.07 28.61
C ALA A 187 19.67 -19.44 29.20
N LEU A 188 19.92 -18.15 28.99
CA LEU A 188 21.03 -17.43 29.64
C LEU A 188 20.68 -17.13 31.10
N LEU A 189 19.51 -16.54 31.36
CA LEU A 189 19.02 -16.18 32.70
C LEU A 189 18.89 -17.39 33.63
N SER A 190 18.52 -18.56 33.11
CA SER A 190 18.44 -19.80 33.90
C SER A 190 19.80 -20.42 34.25
N ASN A 191 20.89 -20.04 33.58
CA ASN A 191 22.26 -20.46 33.94
C ASN A 191 22.90 -19.60 35.04
N GLU A 192 22.37 -18.39 35.32
CA GLU A 192 22.97 -17.47 36.31
C GLU A 192 22.56 -17.73 37.78
N HIS A 193 21.73 -18.74 38.06
CA HIS A 193 21.30 -19.11 39.42
C HIS A 193 22.36 -19.86 40.27
N ASN A 194 23.66 -19.68 40.00
CA ASN A 194 24.77 -20.22 40.78
C ASN A 194 26.00 -19.28 40.87
N ALA A 195 25.78 -17.99 41.14
CA ALA A 195 26.84 -17.05 41.57
C ALA A 195 26.32 -16.08 42.65
N ASP A 196 27.22 -15.59 43.52
CA ASP A 196 26.89 -14.86 44.75
C ASP A 196 27.05 -13.33 44.61
N HIS A 197 26.50 -12.58 45.57
CA HIS A 197 26.32 -11.12 45.61
C HIS A 197 27.49 -10.24 45.11
N SER A 198 27.14 -9.18 44.35
CA SER A 198 27.31 -7.77 44.80
C SER A 198 26.67 -6.77 43.83
N VAL A 199 26.40 -5.54 44.29
CA VAL A 199 25.76 -4.46 43.50
C VAL A 199 26.78 -3.34 43.21
N THR A 200 27.00 -3.06 41.94
CA THR A 200 27.53 -1.77 41.45
C THR A 200 26.80 -1.37 40.18
N ASP A 201 26.16 -0.19 40.21
CA ASP A 201 25.51 0.43 39.06
C ASP A 201 26.56 0.94 38.05
N GLY A 202 26.24 0.89 36.76
CA GLY A 202 27.16 1.23 35.67
C GLY A 202 26.51 1.14 34.29
N PRO A 203 26.97 1.94 33.31
CA PRO A 203 26.37 1.98 31.98
C PRO A 203 26.60 0.66 31.24
N LEU A 204 25.51 0.00 30.85
CA LEU A 204 25.55 -1.24 30.07
C LEU A 204 26.30 -1.02 28.76
N THR A 205 27.44 -1.70 28.59
CA THR A 205 28.28 -1.58 27.40
C THR A 205 27.59 -2.22 26.20
N ARG A 206 27.36 -1.40 25.18
CA ARG A 206 26.86 -1.77 23.84
C ARG A 206 27.54 -3.04 23.32
N GLN A 207 26.79 -4.14 23.25
CA GLN A 207 27.17 -5.28 22.40
C GLN A 207 26.72 -4.98 20.96
N GLU A 208 27.61 -5.20 20.01
CA GLU A 208 27.32 -5.00 18.59
C GLU A 208 26.65 -6.24 18.03
N ILE A 209 25.35 -6.16 17.70
CA ILE A 209 24.70 -7.13 16.83
C ILE A 209 25.28 -6.93 15.42
N SER A 210 25.77 -7.99 14.79
CA SER A 210 26.42 -7.89 13.48
C SER A 210 25.42 -7.45 12.40
N HIS A 211 25.87 -6.53 11.54
CA HIS A 211 25.07 -5.97 10.43
C HIS A 211 24.51 -7.01 9.43
N GLU A 212 24.93 -8.28 9.51
CA GLU A 212 24.47 -9.34 8.62
C GLU A 212 23.06 -9.87 8.96
N ASP A 213 22.53 -9.67 10.19
CA ASP A 213 21.23 -10.22 10.60
C ASP A 213 20.25 -9.16 11.13
N HIS A 214 19.36 -8.71 10.25
CA HIS A 214 18.33 -7.67 10.49
C HIS A 214 17.14 -7.94 9.55
N PRO A 215 15.89 -7.53 9.87
CA PRO A 215 14.71 -7.66 8.99
C PRO A 215 14.83 -7.16 7.54
N LEU A 216 15.86 -6.37 7.23
CA LEU A 216 16.14 -5.83 5.88
C LEU A 216 17.49 -6.32 5.31
N SER A 217 18.10 -7.34 5.92
CA SER A 217 19.33 -7.93 5.43
C SER A 217 19.09 -8.74 4.15
N LEU A 218 19.92 -8.48 3.13
CA LEU A 218 20.00 -9.29 1.91
C LEU A 218 20.99 -10.46 2.06
N GLY A 219 21.59 -10.61 3.24
CA GLY A 219 22.55 -11.67 3.54
C GLY A 219 21.86 -13.03 3.71
N LYS A 220 22.27 -14.03 2.94
CA LYS A 220 21.75 -15.42 3.05
C LYS A 220 22.07 -16.09 4.40
N ALA A 221 22.89 -15.45 5.24
CA ALA A 221 23.15 -15.85 6.62
C ALA A 221 22.05 -15.37 7.60
N SER A 222 21.31 -14.32 7.27
CA SER A 222 20.29 -13.72 8.14
C SER A 222 19.16 -14.70 8.44
N VAL A 223 18.81 -14.80 9.72
CA VAL A 223 17.62 -15.53 10.21
C VAL A 223 16.35 -14.85 9.68
N TRP A 224 16.32 -13.52 9.61
CA TRP A 224 15.19 -12.76 9.08
C TRP A 224 14.98 -12.91 7.58
N HIS A 225 16.03 -12.87 6.76
CA HIS A 225 15.91 -13.08 5.30
C HIS A 225 15.23 -14.43 4.99
N ARG A 226 15.64 -15.49 5.70
CA ARG A 226 15.03 -16.83 5.60
C ARG A 226 13.62 -16.88 6.17
N TYR A 227 13.32 -16.12 7.22
CA TYR A 227 11.98 -16.02 7.78
C TYR A 227 10.99 -15.49 6.74
N PHE A 228 11.32 -14.38 6.05
CA PHE A 228 10.43 -13.79 5.04
C PHE A 228 10.21 -14.68 3.81
N GLU A 229 11.25 -15.38 3.28
CA GLU A 229 11.07 -16.41 2.23
C GLU A 229 10.06 -17.51 2.63
N HIS A 230 9.93 -17.79 3.94
CA HIS A 230 9.00 -18.79 4.45
C HIS A 230 7.61 -18.21 4.81
N THR A 231 7.47 -16.89 4.96
CA THR A 231 6.17 -16.22 5.18
C THR A 231 5.28 -16.33 3.94
N GLU A 232 5.81 -16.06 2.73
CA GLU A 232 5.06 -16.19 1.47
C GLU A 232 4.53 -17.62 1.25
N ILE A 233 5.38 -18.61 1.53
CA ILE A 233 5.06 -20.03 1.49
C ILE A 233 3.96 -20.37 2.50
N ALA A 234 4.07 -19.85 3.73
CA ALA A 234 3.06 -20.06 4.77
C ALA A 234 1.70 -19.43 4.40
N GLU A 235 1.68 -18.23 3.81
CA GLU A 235 0.44 -17.65 3.29
C GLU A 235 -0.20 -18.51 2.18
N GLN A 236 0.61 -19.05 1.27
CA GLN A 236 0.11 -19.91 0.19
C GLN A 236 -0.52 -21.19 0.76
N ILE A 237 0.15 -21.82 1.73
CA ILE A 237 -0.39 -22.96 2.49
C ILE A 237 -1.70 -22.56 3.19
N ASP A 238 -1.77 -21.41 3.86
CA ASP A 238 -2.97 -20.95 4.56
C ASP A 238 -4.14 -20.60 3.60
N ARG A 239 -3.85 -20.14 2.37
CA ARG A 239 -4.85 -19.95 1.30
C ARG A 239 -5.36 -21.27 0.73
N ASP A 240 -4.57 -22.33 0.76
CA ASP A 240 -4.92 -23.64 0.20
C ASP A 240 -5.62 -24.52 1.23
N LEU A 241 -5.18 -24.51 2.49
CA LEU A 241 -5.84 -25.21 3.60
C LEU A 241 -7.24 -24.64 3.91
N LYS A 242 -7.50 -23.36 3.59
CA LYS A 242 -8.86 -22.78 3.61
C LYS A 242 -9.76 -23.31 2.46
N ARG A 243 -9.18 -23.89 1.41
CA ARG A 243 -9.87 -24.37 0.20
C ARG A 243 -9.87 -25.91 0.06
N THR A 244 -9.15 -26.61 0.92
CA THR A 244 -9.05 -28.08 0.97
C THR A 244 -10.37 -28.65 1.49
N HIS A 245 -11.03 -29.54 0.73
CA HIS A 245 -12.30 -30.20 1.10
C HIS A 245 -13.34 -29.28 1.79
N PRO A 246 -13.81 -28.21 1.13
CA PRO A 246 -14.67 -27.19 1.74
C PRO A 246 -16.03 -27.74 2.23
N GLU A 247 -16.47 -28.87 1.72
CA GLU A 247 -17.64 -29.63 2.16
C GLU A 247 -17.45 -30.39 3.49
N MET A 248 -16.21 -30.72 3.87
CA MET A 248 -15.90 -31.53 5.05
C MET A 248 -15.63 -30.65 6.28
N LYS A 249 -16.58 -30.62 7.23
CA LYS A 249 -16.46 -29.92 8.54
C LYS A 249 -15.20 -30.22 9.37
N PHE A 250 -14.48 -31.28 9.02
CA PHE A 250 -13.19 -31.64 9.60
C PHE A 250 -12.09 -30.63 9.22
N PHE A 251 -12.06 -30.20 7.95
CA PHE A 251 -11.13 -29.19 7.44
C PHE A 251 -11.79 -27.80 7.40
N SER A 252 -13.04 -27.71 6.97
CA SER A 252 -13.76 -26.45 6.78
C SER A 252 -14.53 -26.02 8.03
N GLY A 253 -14.24 -24.82 8.52
CA GLY A 253 -14.92 -24.23 9.67
C GLY A 253 -14.05 -23.28 10.50
N GLU A 254 -14.70 -22.64 11.45
CA GLU A 254 -14.13 -21.70 12.44
C GLU A 254 -13.99 -22.34 13.84
N THR A 255 -14.45 -23.59 14.01
CA THR A 255 -14.39 -24.30 15.30
C THR A 255 -12.95 -24.57 15.73
N SER A 256 -12.67 -24.61 17.04
CA SER A 256 -11.37 -25.02 17.58
C SER A 256 -10.90 -26.38 17.02
N PHE A 257 -11.84 -27.31 16.80
CA PHE A 257 -11.63 -28.59 16.14
C PHE A 257 -11.05 -28.44 14.71
N SER A 258 -11.74 -27.74 13.81
CA SER A 258 -11.30 -27.53 12.42
C SER A 258 -10.06 -26.64 12.31
N ARG A 259 -9.89 -25.67 13.23
CA ARG A 259 -8.67 -24.87 13.36
C ARG A 259 -7.46 -25.76 13.71
N LYS A 260 -7.56 -26.61 14.74
CA LYS A 260 -6.50 -27.57 15.13
C LYS A 260 -6.06 -28.47 13.95
N HIS A 261 -7.02 -28.95 13.16
CA HIS A 261 -6.72 -29.80 12.02
C HIS A 261 -6.02 -29.07 10.87
N ARG A 262 -6.45 -27.84 10.54
CA ARG A 262 -5.73 -27.00 9.56
C ARG A 262 -4.35 -26.58 10.07
N GLU A 263 -4.20 -26.27 11.36
CA GLU A 263 -2.92 -25.94 12.00
C GLU A 263 -1.93 -27.11 11.94
N ALA A 264 -2.37 -28.33 12.25
CA ALA A 264 -1.55 -29.53 12.11
C ALA A 264 -1.07 -29.74 10.66
N MET A 265 -1.97 -29.62 9.67
CA MET A 265 -1.59 -29.69 8.25
C MET A 265 -0.63 -28.56 7.83
N ARG A 266 -0.83 -27.35 8.33
CA ARG A 266 0.05 -26.19 8.09
C ARG A 266 1.47 -26.47 8.58
N ASN A 267 1.61 -27.02 9.78
CA ASN A 267 2.91 -27.38 10.35
C ASN A 267 3.61 -28.43 9.47
N ILE A 268 2.91 -29.47 9.03
CA ILE A 268 3.44 -30.52 8.15
C ILE A 268 3.95 -29.94 6.81
N LEU A 269 3.12 -29.13 6.13
CA LEU A 269 3.46 -28.55 4.82
C LEU A 269 4.59 -27.52 4.91
N LEU A 270 4.59 -26.68 5.95
CA LEU A 270 5.63 -25.68 6.17
C LEU A 270 6.95 -26.35 6.55
N LEU A 271 6.93 -27.39 7.39
CA LEU A 271 8.12 -28.16 7.75
C LEU A 271 8.70 -28.91 6.55
N PHE A 272 7.85 -29.54 5.73
CA PHE A 272 8.28 -30.14 4.46
C PHE A 272 8.98 -29.11 3.56
N SER A 273 8.41 -27.90 3.46
CA SER A 273 8.95 -26.82 2.62
C SER A 273 10.30 -26.30 3.10
N LYS A 274 10.50 -26.18 4.42
CA LYS A 274 11.79 -25.79 5.02
C LYS A 274 12.87 -26.86 4.83
N LEU A 275 12.49 -28.14 4.89
CA LEU A 275 13.40 -29.26 4.66
C LEU A 275 13.73 -29.50 3.17
N ASN A 276 12.86 -29.07 2.25
CA ASN A 276 13.00 -29.30 0.81
C ASN A 276 13.02 -27.98 0.00
N PRO A 277 13.98 -27.07 0.23
CA PRO A 277 13.96 -25.70 -0.33
C PRO A 277 14.07 -25.61 -1.86
N ALA A 278 14.41 -26.71 -2.53
CA ALA A 278 14.43 -26.83 -4.00
C ALA A 278 13.08 -27.24 -4.61
N ILE A 279 12.17 -27.81 -3.82
CA ILE A 279 10.80 -28.18 -4.22
C ILE A 279 9.81 -27.15 -3.68
N ARG A 280 10.01 -26.70 -2.43
CA ARG A 280 9.11 -25.82 -1.67
C ARG A 280 7.69 -26.42 -1.56
N TYR A 281 6.70 -25.60 -1.22
CA TYR A 281 5.29 -25.96 -1.28
C TYR A 281 4.74 -25.73 -2.70
N VAL A 282 3.91 -26.64 -3.18
CA VAL A 282 3.17 -26.51 -4.45
C VAL A 282 1.69 -26.80 -4.20
N GLN A 283 0.80 -25.95 -4.76
CA GLN A 283 -0.65 -26.13 -4.65
C GLN A 283 -1.03 -27.54 -5.17
N GLY A 284 -1.80 -28.29 -4.37
CA GLY A 284 -2.09 -29.71 -4.58
C GLY A 284 -1.42 -30.62 -3.56
N MET A 285 -0.27 -30.24 -2.98
CA MET A 285 0.33 -30.96 -1.85
C MET A 285 -0.61 -31.02 -0.63
N ASN A 286 -1.42 -29.97 -0.43
CA ASN A 286 -2.48 -29.92 0.57
C ASN A 286 -3.55 -31.01 0.36
N GLU A 287 -3.96 -31.25 -0.90
CA GLU A 287 -4.95 -32.29 -1.26
C GLU A 287 -4.36 -33.71 -1.11
N VAL A 288 -3.05 -33.88 -1.29
CA VAL A 288 -2.34 -35.15 -1.03
C VAL A 288 -2.22 -35.43 0.47
N LEU A 289 -1.97 -34.40 1.28
CA LEU A 289 -1.86 -34.54 2.73
C LEU A 289 -3.21 -34.78 3.42
N ALA A 290 -4.27 -34.13 2.95
CA ALA A 290 -5.61 -34.18 3.56
C ALA A 290 -6.12 -35.61 3.86
N PRO A 291 -6.17 -36.57 2.91
CA PRO A 291 -6.68 -37.91 3.19
C PRO A 291 -5.78 -38.68 4.18
N ILE A 292 -4.46 -38.49 4.14
CA ILE A 292 -3.52 -39.12 5.10
C ILE A 292 -3.83 -38.62 6.51
N TYR A 293 -3.89 -37.30 6.66
CA TYR A 293 -4.15 -36.68 7.96
C TYR A 293 -5.54 -37.01 8.50
N TYR A 294 -6.57 -37.04 7.65
CA TYR A 294 -7.92 -37.47 8.03
C TYR A 294 -7.95 -38.91 8.55
N VAL A 295 -7.29 -39.85 7.86
CA VAL A 295 -7.27 -41.27 8.24
C VAL A 295 -6.53 -41.50 9.56
N PHE A 296 -5.47 -40.76 9.87
CA PHE A 296 -4.73 -40.93 11.14
C PHE A 296 -5.37 -40.18 12.32
N SER A 297 -6.00 -39.03 12.08
CA SER A 297 -6.68 -38.24 13.13
C SER A 297 -8.07 -38.76 13.49
N THR A 298 -8.65 -39.63 12.67
CA THR A 298 -9.90 -40.37 12.95
C THR A 298 -9.66 -41.83 13.37
N ASP A 299 -8.43 -42.17 13.76
CA ASP A 299 -8.09 -43.45 14.38
C ASP A 299 -8.89 -43.63 15.70
N THR A 300 -9.34 -44.85 15.97
CA THR A 300 -10.05 -45.20 17.21
C THR A 300 -9.10 -45.38 18.41
N ASP A 301 -7.80 -45.49 18.16
CA ASP A 301 -6.76 -45.46 19.18
C ASP A 301 -6.38 -44.00 19.50
N GLU A 302 -6.68 -43.55 20.73
CA GLU A 302 -6.46 -42.15 21.15
C GLU A 302 -4.98 -41.74 21.09
N GLN A 303 -4.05 -42.67 21.33
CA GLN A 303 -2.61 -42.38 21.29
C GLN A 303 -2.12 -42.16 19.85
N ASN A 304 -2.65 -42.91 18.89
CA ASN A 304 -2.39 -42.69 17.46
C ASN A 304 -3.09 -41.42 16.94
N ALA A 305 -4.36 -41.19 17.31
CA ALA A 305 -5.10 -40.00 16.92
C ALA A 305 -4.46 -38.71 17.46
N PHE A 306 -3.90 -38.73 18.67
CA PHE A 306 -3.13 -37.62 19.24
C PHE A 306 -1.84 -37.34 18.45
N ASN A 307 -1.14 -38.39 18.01
CA ASN A 307 0.11 -38.29 17.26
C ASN A 307 -0.07 -38.18 15.73
N ALA A 308 -1.31 -38.01 15.26
CA ALA A 308 -1.64 -38.01 13.83
C ALA A 308 -0.86 -36.99 13.00
N GLU A 309 -0.44 -35.85 13.57
CA GLU A 309 0.39 -34.85 12.89
C GLU A 309 1.77 -35.41 12.48
N ALA A 310 2.48 -36.03 13.42
CA ALA A 310 3.82 -36.60 13.19
C ALA A 310 3.78 -37.86 12.31
N ASP A 311 2.78 -38.72 12.51
CA ASP A 311 2.56 -39.91 11.69
C ASP A 311 2.24 -39.51 10.23
N SER A 312 1.45 -38.44 10.05
CA SER A 312 1.09 -37.92 8.72
C SER A 312 2.30 -37.32 7.99
N PHE A 313 3.11 -36.50 8.66
CA PHE A 313 4.37 -36.00 8.10
C PHE A 313 5.25 -37.15 7.60
N SER A 314 5.42 -38.17 8.44
CA SER A 314 6.30 -39.32 8.15
C SER A 314 5.84 -40.14 6.93
N CYS A 315 4.53 -40.25 6.70
CA CYS A 315 3.96 -40.91 5.52
C CYS A 315 3.96 -40.00 4.28
N PHE A 316 3.66 -38.71 4.46
CA PHE A 316 3.61 -37.70 3.40
C PHE A 316 4.98 -37.46 2.76
N VAL A 317 6.05 -37.36 3.57
CA VAL A 317 7.44 -37.25 3.07
C VAL A 317 7.82 -38.46 2.22
N ARG A 318 7.48 -39.68 2.66
CA ARG A 318 7.74 -40.92 1.91
C ARG A 318 6.99 -40.92 0.57
N LEU A 319 5.68 -40.64 0.58
CA LEU A 319 4.85 -40.58 -0.64
C LEU A 319 5.32 -39.51 -1.64
N LEU A 320 5.73 -38.33 -1.17
CA LEU A 320 6.30 -37.30 -2.04
C LEU A 320 7.70 -37.69 -2.55
N SER A 321 8.50 -38.46 -1.80
CA SER A 321 9.84 -38.86 -2.26
C SER A 321 9.83 -39.76 -3.51
N ASP A 322 8.76 -40.52 -3.74
CA ASP A 322 8.52 -41.31 -4.95
C ASP A 322 7.88 -40.51 -6.10
N SER A 323 7.51 -39.24 -5.87
CA SER A 323 6.75 -38.40 -6.83
C SER A 323 7.27 -36.96 -7.01
N VAL A 324 8.49 -36.66 -6.51
CA VAL A 324 9.15 -35.34 -6.55
C VAL A 324 9.10 -34.67 -7.92
N ASP A 325 9.37 -35.43 -8.99
CA ASP A 325 9.50 -34.90 -10.36
C ASP A 325 8.20 -34.25 -10.89
N HIS A 326 7.04 -34.58 -10.30
CA HIS A 326 5.75 -33.97 -10.64
C HIS A 326 5.50 -32.62 -9.93
N PHE A 327 6.29 -32.30 -8.90
CA PHE A 327 6.19 -31.05 -8.13
C PHE A 327 7.41 -30.13 -8.32
N CYS A 328 8.40 -30.54 -9.11
CA CYS A 328 9.56 -29.72 -9.43
C CYS A 328 9.33 -28.97 -10.76
N GLN A 329 8.95 -27.69 -10.69
CA GLN A 329 8.63 -26.85 -11.87
C GLN A 329 9.71 -26.86 -12.98
N GLN A 330 10.99 -27.00 -12.60
CA GLN A 330 12.11 -27.09 -13.55
C GLN A 330 12.05 -28.35 -14.44
N LEU A 331 11.33 -29.38 -13.99
CA LEU A 331 11.14 -30.65 -14.68
C LEU A 331 9.81 -30.72 -15.46
N ASP A 332 8.89 -29.75 -15.34
CA ASP A 332 7.57 -29.77 -15.99
C ASP A 332 7.64 -30.12 -17.49
N ASN A 333 8.60 -29.52 -18.20
CA ASN A 333 8.84 -29.70 -19.63
C ASN A 333 9.79 -30.87 -19.97
N SER A 334 10.17 -31.68 -18.98
CA SER A 334 11.03 -32.86 -19.15
C SER A 334 10.21 -34.14 -19.38
N SER A 335 10.85 -35.20 -19.86
CA SER A 335 10.21 -36.50 -20.07
C SER A 335 9.68 -37.16 -18.80
N VAL A 336 10.10 -36.72 -17.61
CA VAL A 336 9.63 -37.24 -16.30
C VAL A 336 8.66 -36.28 -15.58
N GLY A 337 8.48 -35.06 -16.10
CA GLY A 337 7.66 -34.03 -15.47
C GLY A 337 6.16 -34.24 -15.59
N ILE A 338 5.40 -33.38 -14.89
CA ILE A 338 3.93 -33.45 -14.86
C ILE A 338 3.29 -33.30 -16.24
N LEU A 339 3.84 -32.47 -17.15
CA LEU A 339 3.26 -32.31 -18.50
C LEU A 339 3.44 -33.58 -19.34
N SER A 340 4.59 -34.26 -19.25
CA SER A 340 4.83 -35.57 -19.88
C SER A 340 3.85 -36.63 -19.34
N THR A 341 3.68 -36.68 -18.02
CA THR A 341 2.73 -37.60 -17.36
C THR A 341 1.27 -37.31 -17.76
N LEU A 342 0.87 -36.04 -17.85
CA LEU A 342 -0.46 -35.61 -18.31
C LEU A 342 -0.67 -35.88 -19.81
N SER A 343 0.33 -35.71 -20.67
CA SER A 343 0.25 -36.09 -22.08
C SER A 343 0.03 -37.58 -22.26
N ARG A 344 0.82 -38.42 -21.56
CA ARG A 344 0.64 -39.88 -21.56
C ARG A 344 -0.73 -40.30 -20.99
N LEU A 345 -1.22 -39.61 -19.96
CA LEU A 345 -2.57 -39.83 -19.45
C LEU A 345 -3.63 -39.48 -20.51
N ALA A 346 -3.48 -38.36 -21.21
CA ALA A 346 -4.40 -37.95 -22.27
C ALA A 346 -4.38 -38.90 -23.48
N GLU A 347 -3.22 -39.45 -23.85
CA GLU A 347 -3.11 -40.49 -24.89
C GLU A 347 -3.79 -41.80 -24.45
N LEU A 348 -3.57 -42.24 -23.21
CA LEU A 348 -4.24 -43.41 -22.64
C LEU A 348 -5.76 -43.19 -22.54
N LEU A 349 -6.20 -42.00 -22.13
CA LEU A 349 -7.61 -41.66 -22.07
C LEU A 349 -8.22 -41.71 -23.48
N LYS A 350 -7.59 -41.05 -24.47
CA LYS A 350 -8.03 -41.10 -25.87
C LYS A 350 -8.11 -42.51 -26.45
N ALA A 351 -7.23 -43.42 -26.01
CA ALA A 351 -7.18 -44.80 -26.48
C ALA A 351 -8.22 -45.74 -25.82
N ASN A 352 -8.78 -45.38 -24.66
CA ASN A 352 -9.70 -46.24 -23.89
C ASN A 352 -11.09 -45.61 -23.63
N ASP A 353 -11.19 -44.28 -23.66
CA ASP A 353 -12.38 -43.47 -23.44
C ASP A 353 -12.25 -42.13 -24.23
N GLU A 354 -12.51 -42.19 -25.54
CA GLU A 354 -12.37 -41.01 -26.41
C GLU A 354 -13.43 -39.93 -26.10
N GLU A 355 -14.57 -40.30 -25.50
CA GLU A 355 -15.65 -39.36 -25.17
C GLU A 355 -15.24 -38.46 -23.99
N LEU A 356 -14.72 -39.05 -22.91
CA LEU A 356 -14.18 -38.29 -21.78
C LEU A 356 -12.97 -37.45 -22.20
N TRP A 357 -12.10 -37.97 -23.08
CA TRP A 357 -10.99 -37.20 -23.65
C TRP A 357 -11.47 -35.95 -24.40
N ARG A 358 -12.46 -36.08 -25.31
CA ARG A 358 -13.05 -34.95 -26.03
C ARG A 358 -13.73 -33.94 -25.09
N HIS A 359 -14.41 -34.41 -24.05
CA HIS A 359 -15.06 -33.55 -23.06
C HIS A 359 -14.04 -32.66 -22.31
N LEU A 360 -12.90 -33.23 -21.92
CA LEU A 360 -11.83 -32.51 -21.21
C LEU A 360 -11.07 -31.55 -22.13
N GLU A 361 -10.86 -31.89 -23.41
CA GLU A 361 -10.28 -30.97 -24.39
C GLU A 361 -11.20 -29.76 -24.66
N PHE A 362 -12.51 -29.98 -24.75
CA PHE A 362 -13.47 -28.90 -25.00
C PHE A 362 -13.64 -27.97 -23.79
N THR A 363 -13.74 -28.51 -22.58
CA THR A 363 -13.92 -27.72 -21.35
C THR A 363 -12.68 -26.93 -20.93
N SER A 364 -11.47 -27.38 -21.28
CA SER A 364 -10.23 -26.63 -21.07
C SER A 364 -10.12 -25.44 -22.04
N LYS A 365 -10.27 -25.66 -23.34
CA LYS A 365 -10.23 -24.58 -24.38
C LYS A 365 -11.36 -23.55 -24.20
N ALA A 366 -12.50 -23.94 -23.65
CA ALA A 366 -13.62 -23.03 -23.35
C ALA A 366 -13.32 -21.98 -22.24
N LYS A 367 -12.15 -22.01 -21.59
CA LYS A 367 -11.69 -20.93 -20.69
C LYS A 367 -11.00 -19.78 -21.41
N GLU A 368 -10.26 -20.03 -22.48
CA GLU A 368 -9.53 -18.99 -23.23
C GLU A 368 -10.48 -18.20 -24.15
N ILE A 369 -11.49 -18.86 -24.70
CA ILE A 369 -12.41 -18.28 -25.70
C ILE A 369 -13.48 -17.35 -25.07
N LYS A 370 -13.62 -17.32 -23.74
CA LYS A 370 -14.60 -16.46 -23.03
C LYS A 370 -14.14 -15.02 -22.77
N GLY A 371 -13.16 -14.53 -23.53
CA GLY A 371 -12.73 -13.13 -23.50
C GLY A 371 -13.61 -12.15 -24.29
N GLU A 372 -14.45 -12.62 -25.21
CA GLU A 372 -15.25 -11.73 -26.07
C GLU A 372 -16.53 -11.24 -25.36
N ASN A 373 -16.52 -9.95 -24.99
CA ASN A 373 -17.66 -9.28 -24.36
C ASN A 373 -18.82 -9.11 -25.35
N LEU A 374 -19.93 -9.82 -25.11
CA LEU A 374 -21.23 -9.50 -25.71
C LEU A 374 -21.87 -8.26 -25.03
N SER A 375 -21.16 -7.13 -25.14
CA SER A 375 -21.66 -5.80 -24.82
C SER A 375 -21.63 -4.95 -26.08
N ILE A 376 -22.61 -4.06 -26.26
CA ILE A 376 -22.58 -3.09 -27.36
C ILE A 376 -21.58 -2.01 -26.96
N GLU A 377 -20.33 -2.16 -27.40
CA GLU A 377 -19.25 -1.22 -27.10
C GLU A 377 -19.46 0.12 -27.82
N MET A 378 -20.25 0.99 -27.19
CA MET A 378 -20.18 2.42 -27.44
C MET A 378 -18.84 2.94 -26.94
N ALA A 379 -18.11 3.63 -27.82
CA ALA A 379 -16.81 4.22 -27.51
C ALA A 379 -16.88 5.07 -26.22
N PRO A 380 -15.87 4.98 -25.33
CA PRO A 380 -15.91 5.64 -24.03
C PRO A 380 -15.80 7.16 -24.16
N PHE A 381 -16.67 7.88 -23.45
CA PHE A 381 -16.68 9.34 -23.44
C PHE A 381 -15.78 9.88 -22.33
N LEU A 382 -15.13 11.03 -22.57
CA LEU A 382 -14.40 11.75 -21.53
C LEU A 382 -15.37 12.52 -20.62
N LEU A 383 -15.44 12.11 -19.35
CA LEU A 383 -16.07 12.88 -18.27
C LEU A 383 -15.00 13.75 -17.60
N HIS A 384 -14.72 14.92 -18.18
CA HIS A 384 -13.92 15.96 -17.52
C HIS A 384 -14.84 17.03 -16.94
N GLY A 385 -15.02 17.02 -15.63
CA GLY A 385 -16.04 17.84 -14.96
C GLY A 385 -16.30 17.37 -13.54
N THR A 386 -17.52 17.58 -13.07
CA THR A 386 -17.95 17.14 -11.74
C THR A 386 -19.28 16.40 -11.85
N LEU A 387 -19.34 15.23 -11.22
CA LEU A 387 -20.51 14.37 -11.15
C LEU A 387 -21.13 14.49 -9.75
N HIS A 388 -22.30 15.11 -9.67
CA HIS A 388 -23.13 15.06 -8.48
C HIS A 388 -23.92 13.76 -8.50
N VAL A 389 -23.83 12.97 -7.43
CA VAL A 389 -24.52 11.68 -7.29
C VAL A 389 -25.24 11.63 -5.96
N THR A 390 -26.51 11.26 -5.93
CA THR A 390 -27.23 10.85 -4.71
C THR A 390 -27.67 9.41 -4.85
N ILE A 391 -27.33 8.59 -3.86
CA ILE A 391 -27.81 7.21 -3.72
C ILE A 391 -28.87 7.22 -2.62
N PHE A 392 -30.13 7.00 -3.01
CA PHE A 392 -31.25 7.01 -2.07
C PHE A 392 -31.38 5.67 -1.38
N GLU A 393 -31.84 4.64 -2.12
CA GLU A 393 -32.12 3.32 -1.57
C GLU A 393 -32.04 2.19 -2.62
N VAL A 394 -32.02 0.94 -2.14
CA VAL A 394 -32.27 -0.26 -2.94
C VAL A 394 -33.64 -0.82 -2.55
N ASP A 395 -34.54 -1.05 -3.52
CA ASP A 395 -35.96 -1.28 -3.24
C ASP A 395 -36.21 -2.57 -2.45
N ARG A 396 -35.71 -3.69 -2.95
CA ARG A 396 -35.74 -5.01 -2.32
C ARG A 396 -34.53 -5.79 -2.78
N LEU A 397 -33.51 -5.92 -1.94
CA LEU A 397 -32.68 -7.13 -1.99
C LEU A 397 -33.55 -8.30 -1.53
N ALA A 398 -33.31 -9.49 -2.09
CA ALA A 398 -33.94 -10.69 -1.56
C ALA A 398 -33.29 -11.02 -0.20
N GLU A 399 -34.08 -11.54 0.74
CA GLU A 399 -33.53 -12.43 1.77
C GLU A 399 -32.64 -13.48 1.11
N ALA A 400 -31.61 -13.96 1.81
CA ALA A 400 -30.69 -14.98 1.32
C ALA A 400 -31.34 -16.39 1.30
N GLY A 401 -32.56 -16.49 0.77
CA GLY A 401 -33.30 -17.72 0.48
C GLY A 401 -32.65 -18.52 -0.65
N CYS A 402 -31.52 -19.13 -0.31
CA CYS A 402 -30.82 -20.21 -1.02
C CYS A 402 -30.60 -20.00 -2.53
N CYS A 403 -29.38 -19.59 -2.89
CA CYS A 403 -28.57 -20.55 -3.64
C CYS A 403 -28.09 -21.58 -2.61
N GLY A 404 -28.42 -22.86 -2.82
CA GLY A 404 -28.29 -23.88 -1.77
C GLY A 404 -26.83 -24.19 -1.43
N GLY A 405 -26.45 -23.97 -0.17
CA GLY A 405 -25.17 -24.37 0.40
C GLY A 405 -25.27 -24.42 1.92
N VAL A 406 -24.66 -25.42 2.54
CA VAL A 406 -24.72 -25.64 4.01
C VAL A 406 -24.12 -24.46 4.79
N PHE A 407 -23.21 -23.73 4.15
CA PHE A 407 -22.42 -22.61 4.68
C PHE A 407 -23.22 -21.56 5.45
N CYS A 408 -24.30 -20.99 4.89
CA CYS A 408 -25.02 -19.88 5.52
C CYS A 408 -25.72 -20.28 6.83
N LYS A 409 -26.22 -21.51 6.93
CA LYS A 409 -26.77 -22.05 8.18
C LYS A 409 -25.67 -22.48 9.15
N LEU A 410 -24.47 -22.80 8.66
CA LEU A 410 -23.35 -23.13 9.52
C LEU A 410 -22.82 -21.89 10.25
N ILE A 411 -22.76 -20.74 9.58
CA ILE A 411 -22.32 -19.46 10.18
C ILE A 411 -23.31 -18.99 11.26
N GLN A 412 -24.62 -18.90 10.95
CA GLN A 412 -25.63 -18.47 11.93
C GLN A 412 -25.61 -19.31 13.22
N ASN A 413 -25.46 -20.63 13.11
CA ASN A 413 -25.39 -21.51 14.27
C ASN A 413 -24.08 -21.35 15.08
N ILE A 414 -22.97 -20.91 14.46
CA ILE A 414 -21.71 -20.65 15.17
C ILE A 414 -21.79 -19.34 15.98
N GLU A 415 -22.55 -18.35 15.51
CA GLU A 415 -22.77 -17.10 16.24
C GLU A 415 -23.63 -17.31 17.50
N GLU A 416 -24.64 -18.19 17.45
CA GLU A 416 -25.48 -18.51 18.62
C GLU A 416 -24.72 -19.32 19.70
N ASP A 417 -23.86 -20.28 19.30
CA ASP A 417 -23.15 -21.17 20.24
C ASP A 417 -21.90 -20.53 20.90
N THR A 418 -21.37 -19.41 20.40
CA THR A 418 -20.06 -18.87 20.86
C THR A 418 -20.13 -17.63 21.75
N GLY A 419 -21.28 -16.97 21.88
CA GLY A 419 -21.46 -15.82 22.78
C GLY A 419 -20.72 -14.53 22.38
N VAL A 420 -20.07 -14.52 21.20
CA VAL A 420 -19.58 -13.29 20.56
C VAL A 420 -20.76 -12.61 19.88
N GLY A 421 -20.92 -11.30 20.06
CA GLY A 421 -22.12 -10.57 19.62
C GLY A 421 -22.40 -10.67 18.12
N GLN A 422 -23.69 -10.76 17.77
CA GLN A 422 -24.21 -10.99 16.41
C GLN A 422 -23.49 -10.16 15.34
N GLY A 423 -22.84 -10.83 14.38
CA GLY A 423 -22.04 -10.21 13.33
C GLY A 423 -22.90 -9.69 12.17
N PHE A 424 -23.67 -8.62 12.39
CA PHE A 424 -24.54 -8.04 11.37
C PHE A 424 -23.77 -7.73 10.08
N SER A 425 -24.02 -8.53 9.03
CA SER A 425 -23.48 -8.34 7.68
C SER A 425 -23.80 -6.93 7.16
N ARG A 426 -22.80 -6.23 6.63
CA ARG A 426 -22.91 -4.80 6.29
C ARG A 426 -22.99 -4.58 4.79
N LEU A 427 -23.92 -3.76 4.36
CA LEU A 427 -24.20 -3.48 2.95
C LEU A 427 -23.74 -2.06 2.57
N TYR A 428 -23.15 -1.93 1.39
CA TYR A 428 -22.72 -0.65 0.84
C TYR A 428 -22.77 -0.64 -0.70
N VAL A 429 -22.80 0.55 -1.28
CA VAL A 429 -22.76 0.76 -2.74
C VAL A 429 -21.48 1.49 -3.10
N THR A 430 -20.83 1.07 -4.19
CA THR A 430 -19.69 1.82 -4.76
C THR A 430 -20.04 2.39 -6.12
N ILE A 431 -19.48 3.57 -6.39
CA ILE A 431 -19.62 4.31 -7.66
C ILE A 431 -18.31 4.13 -8.42
N ASP A 432 -18.41 3.57 -9.62
CA ASP A 432 -17.27 3.29 -10.50
C ASP A 432 -17.48 3.97 -11.87
N LEU A 433 -16.44 4.54 -12.48
CA LEU A 433 -16.43 5.05 -13.86
C LEU A 433 -15.58 4.12 -14.73
N GLY A 434 -16.25 3.38 -15.62
CA GLY A 434 -15.64 2.18 -16.21
C GLY A 434 -15.25 1.22 -15.09
N GLU A 435 -13.95 1.02 -14.89
CA GLU A 435 -13.38 0.19 -13.82
C GLU A 435 -12.80 1.01 -12.65
N THR A 436 -12.76 2.34 -12.75
CA THR A 436 -12.14 3.21 -11.74
C THR A 436 -13.11 3.50 -10.60
N ARG A 437 -12.71 3.20 -9.36
CA ARG A 437 -13.45 3.60 -8.15
C ARG A 437 -13.44 5.12 -7.99
N ILE A 438 -14.63 5.75 -7.92
CA ILE A 438 -14.75 7.20 -7.70
C ILE A 438 -15.55 7.60 -6.45
N GLY A 439 -16.24 6.65 -5.79
CA GLY A 439 -16.89 6.88 -4.50
C GLY A 439 -17.47 5.61 -3.88
N ARG A 440 -17.85 5.68 -2.60
CA ARG A 440 -18.57 4.62 -1.88
C ARG A 440 -19.51 5.23 -0.85
N THR A 441 -20.62 4.56 -0.57
CA THR A 441 -21.45 4.89 0.59
C THR A 441 -20.79 4.42 1.88
N LYS A 442 -21.27 4.96 3.00
CA LYS A 442 -21.14 4.29 4.31
C LYS A 442 -21.76 2.90 4.27
N MET A 443 -21.41 2.09 5.27
CA MET A 443 -22.07 0.81 5.53
C MET A 443 -23.44 1.00 6.19
N VAL A 444 -24.36 0.07 5.92
CA VAL A 444 -25.70 -0.04 6.51
C VAL A 444 -25.97 -1.49 6.88
N GLU A 445 -26.57 -1.74 8.04
CA GLU A 445 -26.84 -3.10 8.54
C GLU A 445 -28.08 -3.72 7.86
N LYS A 446 -28.04 -5.05 7.68
CA LYS A 446 -28.93 -5.79 6.75
C LYS A 446 -30.39 -5.96 7.22
N GLU A 447 -30.75 -5.51 8.42
CA GLU A 447 -32.11 -5.69 8.97
C GLU A 447 -33.19 -4.92 8.21
N CYS A 448 -32.85 -3.86 7.47
CA CYS A 448 -33.81 -3.05 6.73
C CYS A 448 -34.18 -3.67 5.36
N SER A 449 -35.45 -4.02 5.19
CA SER A 449 -36.00 -4.55 3.91
C SER A 449 -35.99 -3.54 2.75
N ASN A 450 -35.97 -2.24 3.05
CA ASN A 450 -35.57 -1.15 2.17
C ASN A 450 -34.21 -0.61 2.66
N LEU A 451 -33.15 -0.76 1.87
CA LEU A 451 -31.81 -0.32 2.27
C LEU A 451 -31.59 1.14 1.90
N GLN A 452 -31.71 2.03 2.88
CA GLN A 452 -31.63 3.48 2.67
C GLN A 452 -30.26 4.04 3.04
N TYR A 453 -29.60 4.66 2.07
CA TYR A 453 -28.31 5.35 2.24
C TYR A 453 -28.53 6.86 2.38
N ASN A 454 -29.40 7.45 1.54
CA ASN A 454 -29.69 8.89 1.49
C ASN A 454 -28.43 9.79 1.41
N GLU A 455 -27.40 9.30 0.73
CA GLU A 455 -26.05 9.86 0.72
C GLU A 455 -25.74 10.54 -0.62
N SER A 456 -25.04 11.67 -0.56
CA SER A 456 -24.76 12.52 -1.73
C SER A 456 -23.27 12.82 -1.86
N PHE A 457 -22.77 12.78 -3.08
CA PHE A 457 -21.36 12.92 -3.43
C PHE A 457 -21.15 14.04 -4.45
N HIS A 458 -20.05 14.77 -4.30
CA HIS A 458 -19.57 15.79 -5.22
C HIS A 458 -18.24 15.31 -5.83
N ILE A 459 -18.31 14.59 -6.95
CA ILE A 459 -17.19 13.78 -7.44
C ILE A 459 -16.51 14.46 -8.61
N TYR A 460 -15.26 14.92 -8.43
CA TYR A 460 -14.42 15.37 -9.53
C TYR A 460 -14.11 14.22 -10.49
N CYS A 461 -14.17 14.47 -11.79
CA CYS A 461 -14.02 13.46 -12.83
C CYS A 461 -13.03 13.95 -13.91
N ALA A 462 -12.12 13.05 -14.32
CA ALA A 462 -11.17 13.22 -15.41
C ALA A 462 -11.02 11.90 -16.22
N HIS A 463 -12.10 11.12 -16.32
CA HIS A 463 -12.08 9.71 -16.69
C HIS A 463 -12.71 9.46 -18.07
N LYS A 464 -12.20 8.48 -18.85
CA LYS A 464 -12.88 7.95 -20.03
C LYS A 464 -13.78 6.77 -19.61
N ALA A 465 -15.08 6.83 -19.89
CA ALA A 465 -16.04 5.78 -19.52
C ALA A 465 -17.25 5.70 -20.46
N SER A 466 -17.76 4.48 -20.67
CA SER A 466 -19.05 4.26 -21.38
C SER A 466 -20.25 4.16 -20.41
N ASN A 467 -20.01 3.77 -19.15
CA ASN A 467 -21.03 3.67 -18.10
C ASN A 467 -20.54 4.24 -16.76
N VAL A 468 -21.44 4.86 -16.00
CA VAL A 468 -21.37 4.95 -14.53
C VAL A 468 -21.92 3.65 -13.96
N VAL A 469 -21.17 3.01 -13.08
CA VAL A 469 -21.53 1.70 -12.50
C VAL A 469 -21.76 1.83 -11.00
N PHE A 470 -22.82 1.20 -10.53
CA PHE A 470 -23.17 1.10 -9.12
C PHE A 470 -23.04 -0.35 -8.68
N SER A 471 -21.98 -0.67 -7.96
CA SER A 471 -21.72 -2.03 -7.46
C SER A 471 -22.25 -2.16 -6.03
N ILE A 472 -23.26 -3.02 -5.81
CA ILE A 472 -23.81 -3.30 -4.47
C ILE A 472 -23.00 -4.46 -3.86
N LYS A 473 -22.47 -4.25 -2.66
CA LYS A 473 -21.58 -5.18 -1.96
C LYS A 473 -22.04 -5.46 -0.54
N GLU A 474 -21.75 -6.66 -0.07
CA GLU A 474 -21.96 -7.10 1.32
C GLU A 474 -20.59 -7.43 1.93
N ASP A 475 -20.17 -6.65 2.91
CA ASP A 475 -18.94 -6.83 3.67
C ASP A 475 -19.18 -7.78 4.85
N TYR A 476 -18.36 -8.82 4.94
CA TYR A 476 -18.28 -9.74 6.07
C TYR A 476 -16.94 -9.54 6.76
N ALA A 477 -16.78 -10.01 8.00
CA ALA A 477 -15.50 -10.00 8.71
C ALA A 477 -14.36 -10.77 8.00
N ILE A 478 -14.70 -11.54 6.96
CA ILE A 478 -13.79 -12.35 6.13
C ILE A 478 -13.65 -11.81 4.69
N GLY A 479 -14.18 -10.60 4.41
CA GLY A 479 -14.05 -9.90 3.12
C GLY A 479 -15.38 -9.64 2.38
N ALA A 480 -15.34 -8.71 1.41
CA ALA A 480 -16.52 -8.21 0.72
C ALA A 480 -16.95 -9.04 -0.50
N SER A 481 -18.24 -9.42 -0.54
CA SER A 481 -18.89 -10.07 -1.69
C SER A 481 -19.63 -9.06 -2.59
N LEU A 482 -19.71 -9.35 -3.89
CA LEU A 482 -20.49 -8.56 -4.85
C LEU A 482 -21.88 -9.17 -5.04
N ILE A 483 -22.93 -8.44 -4.65
CA ILE A 483 -24.33 -8.86 -4.87
C ILE A 483 -24.74 -8.65 -6.33
N GLY A 484 -24.38 -7.50 -6.91
CA GLY A 484 -24.73 -7.16 -8.29
C GLY A 484 -24.31 -5.75 -8.68
N ARG A 485 -24.55 -5.41 -9.94
CA ARG A 485 -24.23 -4.10 -10.53
C ARG A 485 -25.45 -3.48 -11.18
N ALA A 486 -25.55 -2.15 -11.17
CA ALA A 486 -26.46 -1.39 -12.01
C ALA A 486 -25.66 -0.38 -12.86
N TYR A 487 -26.14 -0.09 -14.06
CA TYR A 487 -25.39 0.67 -15.07
C TYR A 487 -26.21 1.88 -15.57
N LEU A 488 -25.55 3.03 -15.72
CA LEU A 488 -26.06 4.21 -16.42
C LEU A 488 -25.10 4.58 -17.57
N PRO A 489 -25.52 4.46 -18.84
CA PRO A 489 -24.74 4.92 -19.98
C PRO A 489 -24.35 6.40 -19.87
N VAL A 490 -23.06 6.69 -20.03
CA VAL A 490 -22.50 8.06 -19.88
C VAL A 490 -23.09 9.04 -20.90
N GLN A 491 -23.47 8.55 -22.09
CA GLN A 491 -24.11 9.35 -23.13
C GLN A 491 -25.40 10.05 -22.65
N GLU A 492 -26.15 9.45 -21.72
CA GLU A 492 -27.36 10.05 -21.15
C GLU A 492 -27.06 11.29 -20.29
N LEU A 493 -25.86 11.36 -19.69
CA LEU A 493 -25.39 12.49 -18.88
C LEU A 493 -24.80 13.64 -19.72
N LEU A 494 -24.44 13.36 -20.98
CA LEU A 494 -23.85 14.34 -21.89
C LEU A 494 -24.92 15.02 -22.77
N ASN A 495 -25.92 14.25 -23.22
CA ASN A 495 -26.95 14.71 -24.15
C ASN A 495 -28.01 15.64 -23.52
N GLY A 496 -28.06 15.77 -22.19
CA GLY A 496 -29.06 16.55 -21.46
C GLY A 496 -28.47 17.60 -20.52
N GLN A 497 -29.17 18.73 -20.35
CA GLN A 497 -29.00 19.60 -19.19
C GLN A 497 -29.81 19.13 -17.97
N GLN A 498 -30.58 18.04 -18.12
CA GLN A 498 -31.44 17.50 -17.08
C GLN A 498 -30.69 16.51 -16.18
N GLU A 499 -31.01 16.61 -14.90
CA GLU A 499 -30.66 15.66 -13.84
C GLU A 499 -31.36 14.32 -14.08
N VAL A 500 -30.60 13.21 -13.99
CA VAL A 500 -31.11 11.84 -14.18
C VAL A 500 -31.51 11.27 -12.82
N ASP A 501 -32.79 11.36 -12.48
CA ASP A 501 -33.39 10.79 -11.27
C ASP A 501 -34.22 9.55 -11.64
N ARG A 502 -33.71 8.33 -11.37
CA ARG A 502 -34.40 7.08 -11.75
C ARG A 502 -33.97 5.82 -10.99
N TRP A 503 -34.81 4.80 -11.13
CA TRP A 503 -34.54 3.43 -10.68
C TRP A 503 -33.78 2.61 -11.73
N LEU A 504 -32.52 2.27 -11.46
CA LEU A 504 -31.72 1.37 -12.30
C LEU A 504 -31.91 -0.09 -11.87
N LYS A 505 -31.94 -1.03 -12.83
CA LYS A 505 -32.03 -2.47 -12.56
C LYS A 505 -30.69 -3.01 -12.09
N ILE A 506 -30.69 -3.85 -11.04
CA ILE A 506 -29.49 -4.55 -10.57
C ILE A 506 -29.42 -5.92 -11.27
N VAL A 507 -28.25 -6.22 -11.85
CA VAL A 507 -27.95 -7.46 -12.58
C VAL A 507 -26.77 -8.21 -11.93
N ASN A 508 -26.68 -9.51 -12.20
CA ASN A 508 -25.56 -10.36 -11.82
C ASN A 508 -24.37 -10.23 -12.80
N LYS A 509 -23.36 -11.10 -12.65
CA LYS A 509 -22.19 -11.17 -13.55
C LYS A 509 -22.54 -11.48 -15.02
N ASP A 510 -23.66 -12.18 -15.27
CA ASP A 510 -24.13 -12.55 -16.62
C ASP A 510 -25.05 -11.48 -17.25
N TYR A 511 -25.09 -10.26 -16.68
CA TYR A 511 -26.05 -9.19 -17.02
C TYR A 511 -27.53 -9.57 -16.85
N LYS A 512 -27.85 -10.67 -16.17
CA LYS A 512 -29.22 -11.11 -15.87
C LYS A 512 -29.75 -10.40 -14.61
N PRO A 513 -30.99 -9.88 -14.59
CA PRO A 513 -31.57 -9.26 -13.40
C PRO A 513 -31.57 -10.20 -12.19
N LEU A 514 -31.30 -9.66 -11.00
CA LEU A 514 -31.36 -10.43 -9.75
C LEU A 514 -32.77 -10.99 -9.49
N ARG A 515 -32.87 -12.07 -8.70
CA ARG A 515 -34.15 -12.65 -8.25
C ARG A 515 -35.04 -11.53 -7.67
N ARG A 516 -36.33 -11.54 -8.02
CA ARG A 516 -37.33 -10.46 -7.75
C ARG A 516 -37.11 -9.10 -8.45
N ARG A 517 -36.13 -8.96 -9.36
CA ARG A 517 -35.86 -7.74 -10.16
C ARG A 517 -35.50 -6.50 -9.32
N SER A 518 -34.60 -6.66 -8.34
CA SER A 518 -34.08 -5.58 -7.49
C SER A 518 -33.59 -4.36 -8.28
N ARG A 519 -33.80 -3.16 -7.73
CA ARG A 519 -33.41 -1.87 -8.33
C ARG A 519 -32.79 -0.95 -7.29
N ILE A 520 -31.90 -0.08 -7.77
CA ILE A 520 -31.31 1.02 -6.98
C ILE A 520 -31.85 2.35 -7.47
N HIS A 521 -32.23 3.25 -6.54
CA HIS A 521 -32.66 4.60 -6.85
C HIS A 521 -31.48 5.57 -6.75
N VAL A 522 -31.17 6.21 -7.87
CA VAL A 522 -30.07 7.18 -7.99
C VAL A 522 -30.54 8.47 -8.67
N LYS A 523 -29.99 9.59 -8.21
CA LYS A 523 -30.08 10.92 -8.83
C LYS A 523 -28.69 11.37 -9.22
N ILE A 524 -28.47 11.68 -10.49
CA ILE A 524 -27.13 11.94 -11.05
C ILE A 524 -27.17 13.15 -11.98
N GLN A 525 -26.21 14.07 -11.83
CA GLN A 525 -26.03 15.22 -12.72
C GLN A 525 -24.53 15.43 -13.01
N PHE A 526 -24.17 15.51 -14.30
CA PHE A 526 -22.82 15.86 -14.71
C PHE A 526 -22.73 17.33 -15.13
N THR A 527 -21.70 18.02 -14.62
CA THR A 527 -21.33 19.38 -15.02
C THR A 527 -19.93 19.35 -15.63
N ASP A 528 -19.88 19.47 -16.96
CA ASP A 528 -18.65 19.64 -17.75
C ASP A 528 -17.81 20.84 -17.27
N VAL A 529 -16.48 20.72 -17.27
CA VAL A 529 -15.57 21.80 -16.79
C VAL A 529 -15.81 23.13 -17.48
N ASN A 530 -16.15 23.16 -18.77
CA ASN A 530 -16.35 24.39 -19.54
C ASN A 530 -17.57 25.19 -19.09
N ARG A 531 -18.52 24.54 -18.39
CA ARG A 531 -19.68 25.19 -17.76
C ARG A 531 -19.34 25.82 -16.40
N HIS A 532 -18.20 25.49 -15.80
CA HIS A 532 -17.82 26.01 -14.48
C HIS A 532 -17.41 27.51 -14.56
N PRO A 533 -17.93 28.40 -13.68
CA PRO A 533 -17.77 29.84 -13.82
C PRO A 533 -16.32 30.32 -13.86
N ASN A 534 -15.41 29.64 -13.15
CA ASN A 534 -13.98 29.96 -13.06
C ASN A 534 -13.07 29.17 -14.02
N TRP A 535 -13.59 28.23 -14.83
CA TRP A 535 -12.75 27.47 -15.78
C TRP A 535 -12.01 28.40 -16.76
N SER A 536 -10.69 28.21 -16.86
CA SER A 536 -9.74 28.99 -17.68
C SER A 536 -9.83 30.52 -17.48
N LYS A 537 -10.04 30.99 -16.24
CA LYS A 537 -10.23 32.42 -15.91
C LYS A 537 -9.42 32.90 -14.69
N GLY A 538 -8.83 31.99 -13.94
CA GLY A 538 -8.22 32.27 -12.64
C GLY A 538 -9.26 32.51 -11.53
N ILE A 539 -8.81 33.17 -10.45
CA ILE A 539 -9.62 33.68 -9.33
C ILE A 539 -10.63 34.72 -9.83
N LYS A 540 -10.23 35.53 -10.84
CA LYS A 540 -11.05 36.50 -11.59
C LYS A 540 -11.56 37.71 -10.78
N SER A 541 -11.89 37.58 -9.50
CA SER A 541 -12.47 38.65 -8.69
C SER A 541 -12.06 38.56 -7.22
N PRO A 542 -11.90 39.70 -6.52
CA PRO A 542 -11.77 39.74 -5.05
C PRO A 542 -12.83 38.89 -4.33
N LYS A 543 -14.06 38.88 -4.86
CA LYS A 543 -15.24 38.20 -4.28
C LYS A 543 -15.30 36.69 -4.57
N PHE A 544 -14.20 36.06 -4.98
CA PHE A 544 -14.14 34.61 -5.11
C PHE A 544 -14.43 33.94 -3.76
N GLN A 545 -15.27 32.90 -3.76
CA GLN A 545 -15.91 32.34 -2.56
C GLN A 545 -15.12 31.17 -1.92
N GLY A 546 -13.85 30.99 -2.30
CA GLY A 546 -13.05 29.83 -1.94
C GLY A 546 -13.37 28.57 -2.77
N VAL A 547 -12.71 27.48 -2.40
CA VAL A 547 -12.99 26.14 -2.92
C VAL A 547 -14.28 25.61 -2.25
N PRO A 548 -15.31 25.23 -3.03
CA PRO A 548 -16.57 24.73 -2.51
C PRO A 548 -16.42 23.29 -1.99
N TYR A 549 -17.38 22.83 -1.18
CA TYR A 549 -17.39 21.47 -0.59
C TYR A 549 -16.10 21.16 0.17
N THR A 550 -15.89 21.89 1.27
CA THR A 550 -14.70 21.86 2.12
C THR A 550 -15.08 22.05 3.58
N PHE A 551 -14.33 21.49 4.52
CA PHE A 551 -14.59 21.62 5.95
C PHE A 551 -14.40 23.07 6.42
N PHE A 552 -13.19 23.62 6.23
CA PHE A 552 -12.91 25.03 6.45
C PHE A 552 -13.30 25.88 5.24
N LYS A 553 -13.89 27.04 5.49
CA LYS A 553 -14.24 28.03 4.44
C LYS A 553 -13.11 29.04 4.27
N GLN A 554 -13.08 29.71 3.14
CA GLN A 554 -12.17 30.83 2.92
C GLN A 554 -12.36 31.90 4.00
N ARG A 555 -11.25 32.40 4.52
CA ARG A 555 -11.14 33.54 5.42
C ARG A 555 -10.62 34.73 4.62
N GLU A 556 -11.12 35.91 4.96
CA GLU A 556 -10.71 37.19 4.37
C GLU A 556 -9.94 38.01 5.40
N ASN A 557 -9.22 39.04 4.95
CA ASN A 557 -8.46 39.97 5.81
C ASN A 557 -7.42 39.27 6.70
N CYS A 558 -6.78 38.26 6.12
CA CYS A 558 -5.64 37.54 6.68
C CYS A 558 -4.32 38.18 6.23
N MET A 559 -3.22 37.77 6.85
CA MET A 559 -1.87 37.99 6.33
C MET A 559 -1.17 36.64 6.15
N VAL A 560 -0.40 36.51 5.07
CA VAL A 560 0.45 35.34 4.79
C VAL A 560 1.89 35.81 4.66
N THR A 561 2.80 35.16 5.38
CA THR A 561 4.24 35.24 5.13
C THR A 561 4.66 33.98 4.39
N LEU A 562 5.29 34.12 3.22
CA LEU A 562 5.84 33.01 2.45
C LEU A 562 7.32 32.83 2.79
N TYR A 563 7.74 31.59 3.05
CA TYR A 563 9.13 31.23 3.34
C TYR A 563 9.71 30.32 2.26
N GLN A 564 10.89 30.71 1.79
CA GLN A 564 11.80 29.93 0.94
C GLN A 564 12.86 29.39 1.90
N ASP A 565 12.98 28.07 1.99
CA ASP A 565 13.82 27.34 2.96
C ASP A 565 13.57 27.67 4.43
N SER A 566 14.44 27.13 5.29
CA SER A 566 14.47 27.44 6.72
C SER A 566 14.90 28.89 6.98
N HIS A 567 15.80 29.44 6.15
CA HIS A 567 16.48 30.71 6.37
C HIS A 567 16.97 31.34 5.06
N VAL A 568 16.98 32.68 5.01
CA VAL A 568 17.42 33.45 3.83
C VAL A 568 18.41 34.55 4.23
N PRO A 569 19.65 34.56 3.71
CA PRO A 569 20.64 35.61 4.00
C PRO A 569 20.20 37.02 3.54
N ASP A 570 20.59 38.07 4.27
CA ASP A 570 20.10 39.46 4.04
C ASP A 570 20.32 40.07 2.66
N LYS A 571 21.24 39.53 1.86
CA LYS A 571 21.54 40.04 0.51
C LYS A 571 20.87 39.25 -0.61
N PHE A 572 20.15 38.18 -0.29
CA PHE A 572 19.42 37.40 -1.30
C PHE A 572 18.21 38.19 -1.81
N ALA A 573 18.03 38.25 -3.13
CA ALA A 573 16.95 38.96 -3.85
C ALA A 573 16.75 40.47 -3.55
N GLN A 574 17.48 41.05 -2.60
CA GLN A 574 17.24 42.40 -2.05
C GLN A 574 17.21 43.48 -3.14
N GLY A 575 16.05 44.10 -3.34
CA GLY A 575 15.86 45.19 -4.32
C GLY A 575 15.91 44.75 -5.80
N LEU A 576 15.89 43.44 -6.09
CA LEU A 576 15.98 42.92 -7.46
C LEU A 576 14.60 42.67 -8.12
N ILE A 577 13.57 42.40 -7.31
CA ILE A 577 12.25 41.94 -7.77
C ILE A 577 11.21 43.03 -7.44
N PRO A 578 10.74 43.83 -8.41
CA PRO A 578 9.74 44.87 -8.16
C PRO A 578 8.32 44.28 -8.03
N LEU A 579 7.52 44.87 -7.15
CA LEU A 579 6.12 44.52 -6.91
C LEU A 579 5.17 45.66 -7.34
N ALA A 580 3.88 45.36 -7.34
CA ALA A 580 2.83 46.38 -7.38
C ALA A 580 3.00 47.41 -6.25
N GLY A 581 2.48 48.63 -6.45
CA GLY A 581 2.63 49.72 -5.49
C GLY A 581 4.05 50.31 -5.38
N GLY A 582 5.02 49.85 -6.17
CA GLY A 582 6.39 50.38 -6.19
C GLY A 582 7.31 49.87 -5.07
N LYS A 583 6.88 48.83 -4.36
CA LYS A 583 7.72 48.08 -3.42
C LYS A 583 8.65 47.11 -4.18
N TYR A 584 9.57 46.49 -3.44
CA TYR A 584 10.30 45.31 -3.88
C TYR A 584 9.90 44.11 -3.01
N TYR A 585 10.09 42.89 -3.51
CA TYR A 585 9.95 41.68 -2.72
C TYR A 585 11.09 41.58 -1.70
N GLU A 586 10.73 41.28 -0.45
CA GLU A 586 11.67 41.06 0.66
C GLU A 586 11.48 39.63 1.18
N PRO A 587 12.53 38.77 1.18
CA PRO A 587 12.40 37.41 1.64
C PRO A 587 12.32 37.32 3.18
N HIS A 588 11.45 36.45 3.67
CA HIS A 588 11.27 36.18 5.10
C HIS A 588 12.01 34.89 5.52
N ARG A 589 12.12 34.64 6.84
CA ARG A 589 13.00 33.61 7.42
C ARG A 589 12.21 32.67 8.34
N CYS A 590 12.00 31.44 7.91
CA CYS A 590 11.09 30.51 8.57
C CYS A 590 11.48 30.25 10.03
N TRP A 591 12.69 29.74 10.26
CA TRP A 591 13.14 29.34 11.59
C TRP A 591 13.43 30.53 12.51
N GLU A 592 13.79 31.69 11.97
CA GLU A 592 13.87 32.91 12.77
C GLU A 592 12.50 33.36 13.28
N ASP A 593 11.48 33.33 12.44
CA ASP A 593 10.13 33.75 12.82
C ASP A 593 9.46 32.73 13.73
N ILE A 594 9.69 31.42 13.51
CA ILE A 594 9.25 30.35 14.43
C ILE A 594 9.92 30.48 15.80
N PHE A 595 11.26 30.64 15.86
CA PHE A 595 11.97 30.93 17.11
C PHE A 595 11.37 32.15 17.82
N THR A 596 11.18 33.25 17.08
CA THR A 596 10.66 34.51 17.62
C THR A 596 9.21 34.36 18.12
N ALA A 597 8.40 33.52 17.48
CA ALA A 597 7.03 33.22 17.87
C ALA A 597 6.97 32.35 19.15
N ILE A 598 7.79 31.29 19.23
CA ILE A 598 7.89 30.41 20.40
C ILE A 598 8.44 31.19 21.61
N TYR A 599 9.51 31.96 21.42
CA TYR A 599 10.11 32.79 22.48
C TYR A 599 9.12 33.79 23.07
N ASN A 600 8.32 34.45 22.22
CA ASN A 600 7.35 35.47 22.63
C ASN A 600 5.98 34.92 23.08
N ALA A 601 5.75 33.61 23.07
CA ALA A 601 4.51 33.00 23.57
C ALA A 601 4.33 33.25 25.09
N LYS A 602 3.08 33.45 25.54
CA LYS A 602 2.73 33.77 26.94
C LYS A 602 1.70 32.81 27.55
N HIS A 603 1.03 31.97 26.75
CA HIS A 603 -0.07 31.10 27.18
C HIS A 603 -0.02 29.70 26.58
N PHE A 604 0.27 29.53 25.28
CA PHE A 604 0.41 28.20 24.68
C PHE A 604 1.36 28.13 23.48
N ILE A 605 1.96 26.95 23.29
CA ILE A 605 2.73 26.55 22.12
C ILE A 605 2.25 25.14 21.74
N TYR A 606 1.61 24.99 20.58
CA TYR A 606 1.14 23.70 20.08
C TYR A 606 1.95 23.29 18.84
N LEU A 607 2.44 22.06 18.83
CA LEU A 607 3.29 21.50 17.78
C LEU A 607 2.69 20.19 17.27
N ALA A 608 2.58 20.02 15.95
CA ALA A 608 2.23 18.73 15.37
C ALA A 608 3.09 18.48 14.13
N ASN A 609 3.88 17.42 14.16
CA ASN A 609 5.01 17.20 13.26
C ASN A 609 5.15 15.71 12.94
N TRP A 610 5.75 15.41 11.78
CA TRP A 610 6.12 14.04 11.43
C TRP A 610 7.33 13.59 12.25
N SER A 611 8.32 14.48 12.39
CA SER A 611 9.42 14.33 13.34
C SER A 611 9.75 15.69 13.95
N VAL A 612 10.09 15.66 15.24
CA VAL A 612 10.79 16.73 15.94
C VAL A 612 12.13 16.15 16.38
N TYR A 613 13.20 16.97 16.41
CA TYR A 613 14.45 16.61 17.07
C TYR A 613 14.80 17.72 18.07
N ALA A 614 14.85 17.38 19.36
CA ALA A 614 14.96 18.36 20.43
C ALA A 614 16.26 19.17 20.40
N GLU A 615 17.36 18.59 19.91
CA GLU A 615 18.71 19.19 20.02
C GLU A 615 19.05 20.20 18.93
N ILE A 616 18.15 20.51 17.98
CA ILE A 616 18.42 21.49 16.93
C ILE A 616 18.46 22.93 17.47
N THR A 617 19.49 23.70 17.11
CA THR A 617 19.48 25.17 17.24
C THR A 617 18.81 25.80 16.02
N MET A 618 17.83 26.68 16.24
CA MET A 618 17.08 27.33 15.14
C MET A 618 17.79 28.55 14.53
N ILE A 619 18.63 29.27 15.30
CA ILE A 619 19.35 30.47 14.84
C ILE A 619 20.82 30.13 14.61
N ARG A 620 21.25 29.99 13.34
CA ARG A 620 22.63 29.59 13.01
C ARG A 620 23.45 30.60 12.19
N ASP A 621 22.81 31.64 11.67
CA ASP A 621 23.49 32.64 10.82
C ASP A 621 24.32 33.64 11.65
N LEU A 622 25.64 33.42 11.68
CA LEU A 622 26.61 34.25 12.39
C LEU A 622 26.76 35.67 11.82
N GLN A 623 26.22 35.99 10.65
CA GLN A 623 26.24 37.36 10.10
C GLN A 623 25.11 38.23 10.66
N ARG A 624 24.11 37.62 11.32
CA ARG A 624 22.93 38.32 11.83
C ARG A 624 23.00 38.54 13.35
N PRO A 625 22.29 39.55 13.89
CA PRO A 625 22.34 39.83 15.33
C PRO A 625 21.85 38.64 16.13
N LYS A 626 22.63 38.18 17.12
CA LYS A 626 22.20 37.14 18.06
C LYS A 626 20.89 37.57 18.73
N LYS A 627 19.83 36.77 18.55
CA LYS A 627 18.59 36.91 19.32
C LYS A 627 18.87 36.49 20.78
N PRO A 628 18.19 37.08 21.78
CA PRO A 628 18.19 36.55 23.15
C PRO A 628 17.85 35.06 23.13
N ASP A 629 18.64 34.24 23.83
CA ASP A 629 18.53 32.78 23.87
C ASP A 629 18.55 32.07 22.49
N GLY A 630 19.00 32.75 21.43
CA GLY A 630 19.07 32.19 20.07
C GLY A 630 20.03 31.01 19.91
N ASP A 631 20.96 30.85 20.86
CA ASP A 631 21.91 29.74 20.91
C ASP A 631 21.31 28.47 21.56
N LEU A 632 20.11 28.53 22.16
CA LEU A 632 19.45 27.36 22.75
C LEU A 632 19.01 26.35 21.69
N THR A 633 18.97 25.08 22.10
CA THR A 633 18.25 24.04 21.37
C THR A 633 16.72 24.26 21.45
N LEU A 634 15.98 23.67 20.51
CA LEU A 634 14.52 23.66 20.52
C LEU A 634 13.96 23.05 21.81
N GLY A 635 14.58 21.97 22.30
CA GLY A 635 14.22 21.29 23.55
C GLY A 635 14.34 22.19 24.77
N GLU A 636 15.49 22.84 24.95
CA GLU A 636 15.72 23.80 26.05
C GLU A 636 14.77 24.99 25.98
N LEU A 637 14.52 25.53 24.78
CA LEU A 637 13.58 26.63 24.58
C LEU A 637 12.15 26.21 24.99
N LEU A 638 11.67 25.05 24.54
CA LEU A 638 10.33 24.56 24.89
C LEU A 638 10.19 24.25 26.39
N ILE A 639 11.21 23.67 27.02
CA ILE A 639 11.25 23.46 28.48
C ILE A 639 11.18 24.81 29.21
N LYS A 640 12.01 25.78 28.82
CA LYS A 640 12.00 27.13 29.41
C LYS A 640 10.61 27.78 29.32
N LYS A 641 9.97 27.75 28.14
CA LYS A 641 8.62 28.30 27.97
C LYS A 641 7.60 27.56 28.84
N ALA A 642 7.71 26.23 28.97
CA ALA A 642 6.84 25.45 29.86
C ALA A 642 7.08 25.76 31.35
N ASP A 643 8.32 26.05 31.74
CA ASP A 643 8.68 26.48 33.10
C ASP A 643 8.19 27.90 33.44
N GLU A 644 8.18 28.81 32.46
CA GLU A 644 7.53 30.13 32.52
C GLU A 644 6.00 30.05 32.63
N GLY A 645 5.41 28.86 32.46
CA GLY A 645 3.97 28.60 32.59
C GLY A 645 3.19 28.53 31.27
N VAL A 646 3.87 28.61 30.12
CA VAL A 646 3.24 28.45 28.80
C VAL A 646 2.83 26.98 28.60
N LYS A 647 1.60 26.72 28.16
CA LYS A 647 1.12 25.36 27.92
C LYS A 647 1.68 24.81 26.60
N VAL A 648 2.79 24.06 26.70
CA VAL A 648 3.43 23.40 25.56
C VAL A 648 2.84 22.01 25.35
N LEU A 649 2.24 21.77 24.17
CA LEU A 649 1.63 20.51 23.76
C LEU A 649 2.21 20.05 22.41
N MET A 650 2.56 18.78 22.27
CA MET A 650 3.19 18.24 21.07
C MET A 650 2.56 16.91 20.64
N LEU A 651 2.19 16.81 19.36
CA LEU A 651 1.71 15.59 18.69
C LEU A 651 2.75 15.15 17.65
N VAL A 652 3.67 14.28 18.03
CA VAL A 652 4.63 13.65 17.09
C VAL A 652 3.99 12.38 16.53
N TRP A 653 4.36 11.97 15.32
CA TRP A 653 4.01 10.63 14.83
C TRP A 653 4.73 9.54 15.66
N ASP A 654 4.06 8.39 15.83
CA ASP A 654 4.56 7.16 16.48
C ASP A 654 5.09 6.20 15.39
N ASP A 655 6.42 6.18 15.16
CA ASP A 655 7.03 5.13 14.34
C ASP A 655 7.10 3.85 15.18
N ARG A 656 6.07 3.02 15.01
CA ARG A 656 5.94 1.71 15.69
C ARG A 656 7.10 0.74 15.40
N THR A 657 8.02 1.06 14.48
CA THR A 657 9.24 0.29 14.24
C THR A 657 10.41 0.68 15.16
N SER A 658 10.32 1.80 15.89
CA SER A 658 11.35 2.33 16.81
C SER A 658 11.50 1.59 18.15
N ILE A 659 10.84 0.44 18.34
CA ILE A 659 10.81 -0.29 19.62
C ILE A 659 12.10 -1.08 19.85
N GLN A 660 13.13 -0.40 20.38
CA GLN A 660 14.31 -0.85 21.16
C GLN A 660 15.23 -1.99 20.63
N LEU A 661 14.84 -2.77 19.63
CA LEU A 661 15.56 -3.98 19.18
C LEU A 661 15.98 -3.97 17.70
N LEU A 662 15.45 -3.05 16.88
CA LEU A 662 15.88 -2.87 15.48
C LEU A 662 16.80 -1.64 15.31
N LYS A 663 16.43 -0.51 15.92
CA LYS A 663 17.18 0.76 16.00
C LYS A 663 16.53 1.67 17.05
N LYS A 664 17.19 2.79 17.41
CA LYS A 664 16.56 3.91 18.15
C LYS A 664 15.75 4.81 17.22
N ASP A 665 16.34 5.12 16.07
CA ASP A 665 15.85 6.03 15.01
C ASP A 665 14.80 5.40 14.06
N GLY A 666 14.14 4.31 14.47
CA GLY A 666 13.14 3.60 13.66
C GLY A 666 13.66 3.03 12.34
N VAL A 667 12.73 2.64 11.47
CA VAL A 667 13.01 2.32 10.05
C VAL A 667 12.94 3.58 9.20
N MET A 668 12.14 4.58 9.60
CA MET A 668 11.89 5.79 8.82
C MET A 668 12.76 6.99 9.19
N ALA A 669 13.78 6.82 10.06
CA ALA A 669 14.69 7.86 10.53
C ALA A 669 13.97 9.03 11.24
N SER A 670 13.07 8.69 12.18
CA SER A 670 12.38 9.63 13.06
C SER A 670 13.00 9.66 14.47
N HIS A 671 13.09 10.85 15.05
CA HIS A 671 13.55 11.06 16.44
C HIS A 671 12.38 11.07 17.44
N ASP A 672 11.34 10.27 17.21
CA ASP A 672 10.06 10.36 17.92
C ASP A 672 10.13 9.85 19.37
N GLU A 673 10.56 8.60 19.61
CA GLU A 673 10.73 8.10 20.99
C GLU A 673 11.88 8.82 21.73
N ASP A 674 12.95 9.23 21.05
CA ASP A 674 14.03 10.01 21.70
C ASP A 674 13.57 11.43 22.09
N THR A 675 12.72 12.08 21.29
CA THR A 675 12.07 13.35 21.68
C THR A 675 11.06 13.16 22.81
N ARG A 676 10.29 12.07 22.80
CA ARG A 676 9.39 11.72 23.91
C ARG A 676 10.17 11.50 25.21
N HIS A 677 11.29 10.80 25.13
CA HIS A 677 12.19 10.56 26.26
C HIS A 677 12.76 11.87 26.81
N TYR A 678 13.24 12.76 25.94
CA TYR A 678 13.77 14.09 26.29
C TYR A 678 12.78 14.92 27.13
N PHE A 679 11.48 14.89 26.78
CA PHE A 679 10.45 15.64 27.50
C PHE A 679 9.80 14.91 28.69
N HIS A 680 10.08 13.61 28.91
CA HIS A 680 9.30 12.73 29.81
C HIS A 680 9.14 13.24 31.25
N ASN A 681 10.15 13.93 31.81
CA ASN A 681 10.14 14.48 33.17
C ASN A 681 10.03 16.03 33.19
N THR A 682 9.44 16.64 32.15
CA THR A 682 9.34 18.09 31.99
C THR A 682 7.88 18.58 32.05
N LYS A 683 7.66 19.89 31.88
CA LYS A 683 6.31 20.48 31.72
C LYS A 683 5.80 20.48 30.27
N VAL A 684 6.57 19.95 29.32
CA VAL A 684 6.20 19.80 27.90
C VAL A 684 5.44 18.48 27.73
N HIS A 685 4.20 18.54 27.24
CA HIS A 685 3.40 17.33 27.02
C HIS A 685 3.62 16.80 25.61
N CYS A 686 4.52 15.81 25.48
CA CYS A 686 4.83 15.14 24.21
C CYS A 686 4.07 13.81 24.08
N VAL A 687 3.16 13.74 23.10
CA VAL A 687 2.34 12.56 22.81
C VAL A 687 2.73 11.98 21.46
N LEU A 688 3.14 10.71 21.44
CA LEU A 688 3.31 9.94 20.21
C LEU A 688 1.95 9.48 19.69
N CYS A 689 1.72 9.70 18.40
CA CYS A 689 0.43 9.52 17.74
C CYS A 689 0.51 8.38 16.72
N PRO A 690 -0.07 7.20 17.00
CA PRO A 690 -0.21 6.15 16.00
C PRO A 690 -1.23 6.52 14.92
N ARG A 691 -0.87 6.26 13.66
CA ARG A 691 -1.76 6.43 12.51
C ARG A 691 -2.27 5.07 12.01
N ASN A 692 -3.46 4.69 12.44
CA ASN A 692 -4.22 3.60 11.81
C ASN A 692 -4.99 4.19 10.59
N PRO A 693 -4.87 3.63 9.37
CA PRO A 693 -5.63 4.06 8.18
C PRO A 693 -7.02 3.41 8.11
N ASP A 694 -7.89 3.90 7.21
CA ASP A 694 -9.29 3.47 7.15
C ASP A 694 -9.60 2.27 6.22
N ASN A 695 -8.73 1.92 5.27
CA ASN A 695 -9.05 0.95 4.20
C ASN A 695 -8.33 -0.40 4.30
N LEU A 696 -7.72 -0.73 5.45
CA LEU A 696 -7.16 -2.04 5.72
C LEU A 696 -8.25 -2.96 6.28
N HIS A 697 -8.73 -3.90 5.46
CA HIS A 697 -9.31 -5.19 5.87
C HIS A 697 -9.59 -6.06 4.65
N ASN A 698 -8.52 -6.46 3.96
CA ASN A 698 -8.55 -7.47 2.90
C ASN A 698 -7.75 -8.72 3.27
N ASN A 699 -6.80 -8.64 4.21
CA ASN A 699 -6.02 -9.80 4.67
C ASN A 699 -5.35 -9.45 6.02
N VAL A 700 -5.75 -10.10 7.12
CA VAL A 700 -5.40 -9.68 8.50
C VAL A 700 -3.90 -9.52 8.76
N VAL A 701 -3.04 -10.30 8.09
CA VAL A 701 -1.58 -10.18 8.19
C VAL A 701 -1.09 -8.88 7.52
N GLN A 702 -1.47 -8.68 6.26
CA GLN A 702 -1.17 -7.47 5.49
C GLN A 702 -1.79 -6.21 6.12
N ASP A 703 -2.94 -6.34 6.78
CA ASP A 703 -3.56 -5.25 7.53
C ASP A 703 -2.68 -4.84 8.73
N ILE A 704 -2.11 -5.79 9.48
CA ILE A 704 -1.19 -5.50 10.59
C ILE A 704 0.07 -4.80 10.06
N GLU A 705 0.71 -5.37 9.03
CA GLU A 705 1.94 -4.84 8.45
C GLU A 705 1.76 -3.44 7.85
N VAL A 706 0.71 -3.20 7.06
CA VAL A 706 0.49 -1.88 6.44
C VAL A 706 -0.04 -0.86 7.45
N SER A 707 -0.63 -1.28 8.59
CA SER A 707 -1.09 -0.35 9.64
C SER A 707 0.03 0.37 10.40
N THR A 708 1.28 -0.08 10.30
CA THR A 708 2.44 0.64 10.85
C THR A 708 3.06 1.62 9.86
N MET A 709 2.67 1.57 8.58
CA MET A 709 3.38 2.22 7.47
C MET A 709 2.75 3.55 6.99
N PHE A 710 1.67 4.01 7.61
CA PHE A 710 1.08 5.34 7.36
C PHE A 710 1.38 6.29 8.51
N THR A 711 1.44 7.59 8.23
CA THR A 711 2.03 8.60 9.13
C THR A 711 1.12 9.79 9.44
N HIS A 712 1.41 10.49 10.54
CA HIS A 712 0.91 11.84 10.74
C HIS A 712 1.87 12.86 10.13
N HIS A 713 1.69 13.13 8.84
CA HIS A 713 2.65 13.89 8.05
C HIS A 713 2.53 15.42 8.16
N GLN A 714 1.47 15.95 8.78
CA GLN A 714 1.28 17.38 9.09
C GLN A 714 2.52 18.00 9.77
N LYS A 715 2.97 19.19 9.31
CA LYS A 715 3.96 20.04 9.99
C LYS A 715 3.29 21.35 10.40
N ILE A 716 3.19 21.60 11.71
CA ILE A 716 2.36 22.67 12.30
C ILE A 716 3.06 23.25 13.54
N VAL A 717 3.18 24.59 13.59
CA VAL A 717 3.45 25.35 14.82
C VAL A 717 2.31 26.33 15.07
N ILE A 718 1.77 26.41 16.28
CA ILE A 718 0.75 27.40 16.67
C ILE A 718 1.16 28.02 18.00
N VAL A 719 1.09 29.34 18.10
CA VAL A 719 1.34 30.07 19.36
C VAL A 719 0.30 31.16 19.60
N ASP A 720 0.21 31.60 20.84
CA ASP A 720 -0.30 32.94 21.14
C ASP A 720 0.78 34.00 20.85
N SER A 721 0.39 35.06 20.15
CA SER A 721 1.24 36.21 19.79
C SER A 721 0.57 37.51 20.20
N GLU A 722 1.33 38.61 20.23
CA GLU A 722 0.82 39.92 20.60
C GLU A 722 -0.03 40.54 19.48
N VAL A 723 -1.01 41.35 19.87
CA VAL A 723 -1.78 42.19 18.93
C VAL A 723 -1.01 43.50 18.73
N PRO A 724 -0.64 43.87 17.48
CA PRO A 724 0.07 45.13 17.23
C PRO A 724 -0.70 46.34 17.78
N ASN A 725 -0.04 47.13 18.61
CA ASN A 725 -0.58 48.31 19.32
C ASN A 725 -1.55 48.00 20.50
N GLU A 726 -1.77 46.74 20.86
CA GLU A 726 -2.56 46.33 22.04
C GLU A 726 -1.77 45.30 22.89
N GLU A 727 -0.74 45.76 23.61
CA GLU A 727 0.22 44.92 24.38
C GLU A 727 -0.45 43.94 25.39
N SER A 728 -1.64 44.28 25.88
CA SER A 728 -2.44 43.46 26.81
C SER A 728 -3.28 42.38 26.13
N LYS A 729 -3.39 42.39 24.80
CA LYS A 729 -4.19 41.45 24.01
C LYS A 729 -3.33 40.47 23.22
N ARG A 730 -3.84 39.25 23.07
CA ARG A 730 -3.19 38.15 22.36
C ARG A 730 -4.07 37.65 21.21
N ARG A 731 -3.41 37.16 20.15
CA ARG A 731 -4.00 36.58 18.94
C ARG A 731 -3.32 35.26 18.61
N VAL A 732 -3.99 34.39 17.88
CA VAL A 732 -3.40 33.13 17.38
C VAL A 732 -2.56 33.41 16.13
N VAL A 733 -1.37 32.82 16.07
CA VAL A 733 -0.53 32.77 14.86
C VAL A 733 -0.17 31.31 14.59
N SER A 734 -0.14 30.93 13.32
CA SER A 734 0.14 29.55 12.92
C SER A 734 1.17 29.48 11.80
N PHE A 735 1.90 28.37 11.73
CA PHE A 735 2.85 28.06 10.67
C PHE A 735 2.54 26.67 10.12
N ILE A 736 2.50 26.53 8.78
CA ILE A 736 2.35 25.24 8.08
C ILE A 736 3.16 25.20 6.78
N GLY A 737 3.62 24.03 6.38
CA GLY A 737 4.43 23.82 5.17
C GLY A 737 5.02 22.42 5.08
N GLY A 738 6.13 22.27 4.34
CA GLY A 738 6.90 21.03 4.25
C GLY A 738 7.94 20.87 5.35
N ILE A 739 8.48 21.97 5.88
CA ILE A 739 9.58 21.96 6.86
C ILE A 739 9.10 21.43 8.23
N ASP A 740 9.68 20.32 8.69
CA ASP A 740 9.61 19.82 10.08
C ASP A 740 10.67 20.48 10.97
N LEU A 741 10.44 20.50 12.28
CA LEU A 741 11.41 21.00 13.27
C LEU A 741 12.37 19.89 13.71
N THR A 742 13.19 19.41 12.77
CA THR A 742 14.06 18.24 12.95
C THR A 742 15.38 18.35 12.16
N ASP A 743 16.23 17.32 12.22
CA ASP A 743 17.60 17.30 11.69
C ASP A 743 17.70 17.53 10.17
N GLY A 744 18.75 18.21 9.72
CA GLY A 744 19.09 18.48 8.32
C GLY A 744 18.13 19.42 7.57
N ARG A 745 17.00 19.82 8.17
CA ARG A 745 16.01 20.73 7.57
C ARG A 745 16.46 22.20 7.57
N TYR A 746 17.54 22.52 8.30
CA TYR A 746 18.20 23.81 8.12
C TYR A 746 18.98 23.83 6.81
N ASP A 747 18.65 24.81 5.97
CA ASP A 747 19.40 25.21 4.78
C ASP A 747 18.96 26.62 4.31
N THR A 748 19.58 27.09 3.23
CA THR A 748 19.38 28.41 2.60
C THR A 748 19.40 28.29 1.07
N PRO A 749 18.95 29.31 0.30
CA PRO A 749 19.00 29.35 -1.17
C PRO A 749 20.40 29.30 -1.83
N SER A 750 21.44 28.93 -1.08
CA SER A 750 22.79 28.65 -1.58
C SER A 750 23.17 27.16 -1.51
N HIS A 751 22.35 26.35 -0.83
CA HIS A 751 22.43 24.88 -0.74
C HIS A 751 23.85 24.27 -0.71
N PRO A 752 24.73 24.70 0.22
CA PRO A 752 26.13 24.30 0.26
C PRO A 752 26.30 22.82 0.66
N ILE A 753 26.80 22.01 -0.29
CA ILE A 753 26.97 20.56 -0.11
C ILE A 753 28.28 20.16 0.59
N PHE A 754 29.32 21.00 0.54
CA PHE A 754 30.58 20.85 1.30
C PHE A 754 30.93 22.07 2.16
N ARG A 755 30.64 23.28 1.68
CA ARG A 755 31.17 24.54 2.29
C ARG A 755 30.65 24.85 3.69
N SER A 756 29.51 24.29 4.08
CA SER A 756 28.88 24.45 5.40
C SER A 756 29.29 23.41 6.45
N LEU A 757 30.06 22.38 6.06
CA LEU A 757 30.38 21.23 6.93
C LEU A 757 31.32 21.60 8.09
N GLY A 758 32.05 22.71 7.98
CA GLY A 758 32.84 23.29 9.07
C GLY A 758 32.09 24.35 9.89
N THR A 759 30.79 24.58 9.62
CA THR A 759 29.99 25.63 10.25
C THR A 759 28.58 25.14 10.58
N VAL A 760 27.53 25.68 9.96
CA VAL A 760 26.11 25.54 10.36
C VAL A 760 25.53 24.13 10.19
N HIS A 761 26.25 23.24 9.48
CA HIS A 761 25.88 21.82 9.29
C HIS A 761 26.88 20.84 9.94
N HIS A 762 27.81 21.31 10.78
CA HIS A 762 28.79 20.43 11.42
C HIS A 762 28.17 19.45 12.42
N GLN A 763 27.18 19.93 13.20
CA GLN A 763 26.39 19.15 14.15
C GLN A 763 25.01 18.75 13.57
N ASP A 764 24.81 18.96 12.26
CA ASP A 764 23.53 18.75 11.56
C ASP A 764 23.80 18.22 10.14
N PHE A 765 24.64 17.19 10.07
CA PHE A 765 25.03 16.55 8.82
C PHE A 765 24.03 15.44 8.46
N ARG A 766 23.23 15.69 7.42
CA ARG A 766 22.25 14.73 6.91
C ARG A 766 22.61 14.27 5.49
N GLN A 767 22.70 12.96 5.29
CA GLN A 767 22.99 12.31 4.02
C GLN A 767 22.50 10.84 4.04
N PRO A 768 21.19 10.60 3.87
CA PRO A 768 20.57 9.27 3.96
C PRO A 768 20.76 8.43 2.68
N CYS A 769 21.20 9.03 1.55
CA CYS A 769 21.35 8.30 0.29
C CYS A 769 22.56 7.34 0.27
N PHE A 770 23.48 7.42 1.24
CA PHE A 770 24.68 6.58 1.30
C PHE A 770 24.78 5.76 2.60
N PRO A 771 25.01 4.44 2.52
CA PRO A 771 25.35 3.63 3.69
C PRO A 771 26.60 4.17 4.41
N GLY A 772 26.52 4.33 5.73
CA GLY A 772 27.67 4.73 6.56
C GLY A 772 28.18 6.16 6.31
N ALA A 773 27.34 7.07 5.80
CA ALA A 773 27.62 8.50 5.71
C ALA A 773 27.88 9.12 7.09
N SER A 774 28.85 10.04 7.18
CA SER A 774 29.11 10.79 8.41
C SER A 774 29.87 12.08 8.15
N ILE A 775 29.74 13.06 9.04
CA ILE A 775 30.57 14.29 9.01
C ILE A 775 32.07 13.95 9.02
N ALA A 776 32.48 12.89 9.73
CA ALA A 776 33.86 12.43 9.79
C ALA A 776 34.41 11.93 8.44
N LYS A 777 33.56 11.40 7.55
CA LYS A 777 33.90 11.02 6.16
C LYS A 777 33.67 12.16 5.16
N GLY A 778 33.01 13.23 5.58
CA GLY A 778 32.83 14.46 4.80
C GLY A 778 31.64 14.44 3.84
N GLY A 779 31.59 15.47 2.99
CA GLY A 779 30.47 15.69 2.07
C GLY A 779 30.42 14.75 0.85
N PRO A 780 29.40 14.91 0.00
CA PRO A 780 28.38 15.97 0.08
C PRO A 780 27.31 15.68 1.15
N ARG A 781 26.85 16.71 1.88
CA ARG A 781 25.54 16.63 2.55
C ARG A 781 24.43 16.62 1.50
N GLU A 782 23.27 16.11 1.86
CA GLU A 782 22.05 16.31 1.09
C GLU A 782 21.50 17.69 1.43
N ALA A 783 21.58 18.65 0.52
CA ALA A 783 21.01 19.99 0.70
C ALA A 783 19.47 19.94 0.67
N TRP A 784 18.79 20.85 1.36
CA TRP A 784 17.35 20.75 1.63
C TRP A 784 16.58 21.97 1.11
N HIS A 785 15.80 21.80 0.04
CA HIS A 785 14.97 22.84 -0.56
C HIS A 785 13.48 22.62 -0.28
N ASP A 786 12.84 23.61 0.35
CA ASP A 786 11.48 23.45 0.89
C ASP A 786 10.74 24.79 1.05
N MET A 787 9.42 24.75 1.30
CA MET A 787 8.62 25.94 1.57
C MET A 787 7.79 25.80 2.84
N HIS A 788 7.58 26.94 3.49
CA HIS A 788 6.70 27.06 4.64
C HIS A 788 5.91 28.37 4.58
N SER A 789 4.88 28.51 5.42
CA SER A 789 4.08 29.71 5.50
C SER A 789 3.77 30.09 6.95
N ARG A 790 3.70 31.38 7.26
CA ARG A 790 3.05 31.91 8.48
C ARG A 790 1.68 32.45 8.09
N LEU A 791 0.70 32.17 8.94
CA LEU A 791 -0.71 32.49 8.77
C LEU A 791 -1.20 33.31 9.96
N GLU A 792 -1.78 34.47 9.66
CA GLU A 792 -2.27 35.43 10.65
C GLU A 792 -3.69 35.89 10.30
N GLY A 793 -4.50 36.19 11.33
CA GLY A 793 -5.91 36.54 11.18
C GLY A 793 -6.84 35.34 11.42
N PRO A 794 -8.08 35.34 10.89
CA PRO A 794 -9.06 34.31 11.22
C PRO A 794 -8.64 32.89 10.80
N VAL A 795 -7.75 32.77 9.80
CA VAL A 795 -7.26 31.47 9.29
C VAL A 795 -6.31 30.75 10.26
N ALA A 796 -5.62 31.46 11.15
CA ALA A 796 -4.79 30.83 12.19
C ALA A 796 -5.64 29.99 13.16
N TRP A 797 -6.89 30.40 13.39
CA TRP A 797 -7.84 29.65 14.19
C TRP A 797 -8.33 28.35 13.54
N ASP A 798 -8.29 28.23 12.19
CA ASP A 798 -8.61 26.98 11.51
C ASP A 798 -7.51 25.92 11.68
N VAL A 799 -6.23 26.36 11.66
CA VAL A 799 -5.09 25.49 11.97
C VAL A 799 -5.08 25.08 13.44
N LEU A 800 -5.39 25.99 14.35
CA LEU A 800 -5.61 25.68 15.76
C LEU A 800 -6.75 24.67 15.94
N PHE A 801 -7.88 24.86 15.27
CA PHE A 801 -9.00 23.92 15.36
C PHE A 801 -8.62 22.52 14.84
N ASN A 802 -7.81 22.41 13.78
CA ASN A 802 -7.25 21.13 13.35
C ASN A 802 -6.42 20.45 14.47
N PHE A 803 -5.54 21.21 15.13
CA PHE A 803 -4.77 20.68 16.27
C PHE A 803 -5.69 20.23 17.42
N GLU A 804 -6.69 21.05 17.78
CA GLU A 804 -7.67 20.68 18.81
C GLU A 804 -8.47 19.42 18.44
N GLN A 805 -8.87 19.24 17.18
CA GLN A 805 -9.58 18.04 16.71
C GLN A 805 -8.72 16.78 16.86
N ARG A 806 -7.42 16.85 16.55
CA ARG A 806 -6.47 15.74 16.75
C ARG A 806 -6.20 15.50 18.23
N TRP A 807 -5.92 16.55 19.00
CA TRP A 807 -5.65 16.44 20.45
C TRP A 807 -6.85 15.85 21.22
N LYS A 808 -8.08 16.22 20.86
CA LYS A 808 -9.31 15.64 21.46
C LYS A 808 -9.54 14.16 21.06
N LYS A 809 -8.87 13.66 20.02
CA LYS A 809 -8.95 12.26 19.55
C LYS A 809 -7.81 11.39 20.08
N GLN A 810 -6.58 11.91 20.11
CA GLN A 810 -5.33 11.16 20.35
C GLN A 810 -4.48 11.68 21.53
N GLY A 811 -4.75 12.88 22.05
CA GLY A 811 -3.94 13.55 23.09
C GLY A 811 -4.50 13.44 24.52
N GLU A 812 -3.79 14.04 25.47
CA GLU A 812 -4.13 14.02 26.90
C GLU A 812 -5.35 14.91 27.23
N LYS A 813 -6.27 14.40 28.06
CA LYS A 813 -7.53 15.10 28.38
C LYS A 813 -7.30 16.30 29.31
N GLY A 814 -7.97 17.41 29.00
CA GLY A 814 -8.05 18.58 29.89
C GLY A 814 -6.90 19.58 29.81
N LEU A 815 -5.98 19.44 28.84
CA LEU A 815 -4.78 20.31 28.74
C LEU A 815 -4.85 21.42 27.68
N LEU A 816 -5.85 21.40 26.79
CA LEU A 816 -6.06 22.48 25.83
C LEU A 816 -6.52 23.75 26.57
N VAL A 817 -5.85 24.87 26.31
CA VAL A 817 -6.20 26.18 26.89
C VAL A 817 -7.58 26.62 26.37
N PRO A 818 -8.56 26.91 27.26
CA PRO A 818 -9.91 27.29 26.85
C PRO A 818 -9.95 28.77 26.42
N LEU A 819 -9.52 29.07 25.19
CA LEU A 819 -9.41 30.45 24.70
C LEU A 819 -10.73 31.24 24.75
N GLN A 820 -11.88 30.56 24.70
CA GLN A 820 -13.21 31.17 24.83
C GLN A 820 -13.48 31.72 26.25
N GLU A 821 -12.91 31.10 27.28
CA GLU A 821 -12.99 31.56 28.68
C GLU A 821 -11.99 32.70 28.96
N LEU A 822 -10.99 32.86 28.08
CA LEU A 822 -9.93 33.87 28.18
C LEU A 822 -10.14 35.08 27.24
N ALA A 823 -11.38 35.41 26.89
CA ALA A 823 -11.72 36.51 25.96
C ALA A 823 -11.22 37.92 26.42
N ASP A 824 -10.99 38.10 27.72
CA ASP A 824 -10.36 39.31 28.25
C ASP A 824 -8.88 39.44 27.87
N ILE A 825 -8.22 38.33 27.47
CA ILE A 825 -6.84 38.28 26.97
C ILE A 825 -6.81 38.07 25.46
N PHE A 826 -7.55 37.09 24.95
CA PHE A 826 -7.55 36.69 23.54
C PHE A 826 -8.59 37.46 22.73
N ILE A 827 -8.18 38.05 21.62
CA ILE A 827 -9.13 38.54 20.62
C ILE A 827 -9.80 37.35 19.91
N PRO A 828 -11.08 37.44 19.49
CA PRO A 828 -11.72 36.43 18.65
C PRO A 828 -11.03 36.29 17.28
N PRO A 829 -11.43 35.32 16.43
CA PRO A 829 -10.95 35.22 15.04
C PRO A 829 -11.23 36.51 14.24
N SER A 830 -10.25 37.41 14.22
CA SER A 830 -10.36 38.79 13.73
C SER A 830 -9.37 39.07 12.60
N ALA A 831 -9.74 40.03 11.74
CA ALA A 831 -8.89 40.56 10.69
C ALA A 831 -7.56 41.12 11.24
N VAL A 832 -6.48 40.96 10.48
CA VAL A 832 -5.15 41.55 10.78
C VAL A 832 -4.76 42.66 9.79
N THR A 833 -5.50 42.78 8.69
CA THR A 833 -5.41 43.83 7.68
C THR A 833 -6.74 44.58 7.59
N LEU A 834 -6.71 45.80 7.06
CA LEU A 834 -7.93 46.51 6.69
C LEU A 834 -8.48 45.97 5.35
N LEU A 835 -9.79 46.06 5.15
CA LEU A 835 -10.45 45.64 3.91
C LEU A 835 -9.90 46.33 2.65
N GLU A 836 -9.33 47.54 2.80
CA GLU A 836 -8.76 48.35 1.70
C GLU A 836 -7.23 48.20 1.58
N ASP A 837 -6.60 47.37 2.41
CA ASP A 837 -5.15 47.11 2.35
C ASP A 837 -4.82 46.23 1.13
N GLN A 838 -3.93 46.72 0.26
CA GLN A 838 -3.53 45.99 -0.95
C GLN A 838 -2.75 44.71 -0.64
N GLU A 839 -2.06 44.66 0.51
CA GLU A 839 -1.30 43.47 0.93
C GLU A 839 -2.19 42.39 1.56
N THR A 840 -3.49 42.66 1.76
CA THR A 840 -4.45 41.72 2.39
C THR A 840 -4.51 40.37 1.67
N TRP A 841 -4.85 39.30 2.41
CA TRP A 841 -4.98 37.96 1.87
C TRP A 841 -6.34 37.34 2.14
N ASN A 842 -6.82 36.59 1.14
CA ASN A 842 -7.88 35.61 1.29
C ASN A 842 -7.24 34.20 1.29
N VAL A 843 -7.51 33.42 2.33
CA VAL A 843 -6.82 32.15 2.63
C VAL A 843 -7.82 31.08 3.04
N GLN A 844 -7.59 29.83 2.65
CA GLN A 844 -8.41 28.70 3.06
C GLN A 844 -7.52 27.52 3.48
N VAL A 845 -7.86 26.86 4.59
CA VAL A 845 -7.18 25.64 5.06
C VAL A 845 -7.82 24.41 4.41
N PHE A 846 -6.97 23.46 4.03
CA PHE A 846 -7.33 22.18 3.43
C PHE A 846 -6.59 21.05 4.15
N ARG A 847 -7.15 19.84 4.14
CA ARG A 847 -6.54 18.65 4.77
C ARG A 847 -6.69 17.38 3.93
N SER A 848 -5.91 16.39 4.33
CA SER A 848 -6.20 14.97 4.16
C SER A 848 -6.26 14.39 5.57
N ILE A 849 -7.43 14.02 6.09
CA ILE A 849 -7.59 13.46 7.45
C ILE A 849 -8.95 12.78 7.61
N ASP A 850 -9.06 11.73 8.43
CA ASP A 850 -10.32 11.03 8.70
C ASP A 850 -10.77 11.14 10.17
N ALA A 851 -11.98 10.65 10.45
CA ALA A 851 -12.55 10.58 11.80
C ALA A 851 -11.80 9.61 12.74
N GLY A 852 -10.86 8.81 12.24
CA GLY A 852 -9.93 8.01 13.03
C GLY A 852 -8.83 8.87 13.67
N ALA A 853 -8.40 9.94 12.99
CA ALA A 853 -7.41 10.90 13.46
C ALA A 853 -8.01 12.20 14.05
N ALA A 854 -9.21 12.61 13.65
CA ALA A 854 -9.84 13.88 14.07
C ALA A 854 -11.20 13.68 14.77
N PHE A 855 -11.40 14.36 15.90
CA PHE A 855 -12.70 14.43 16.58
C PHE A 855 -13.63 15.48 15.93
N GLY A 856 -14.95 15.23 15.94
CA GLY A 856 -15.95 16.25 15.64
C GLY A 856 -16.32 16.45 14.16
N PHE A 857 -16.10 15.43 13.31
CA PHE A 857 -16.78 15.36 12.01
C PHE A 857 -18.28 14.98 12.18
N PRO A 858 -19.18 15.39 11.27
CA PRO A 858 -20.61 15.09 11.37
C PRO A 858 -20.95 13.66 10.91
N ASP A 859 -21.66 12.91 11.74
CA ASP A 859 -22.14 11.54 11.43
C ASP A 859 -23.28 11.51 10.38
N ASN A 860 -23.92 12.65 10.11
CA ASN A 860 -25.01 12.75 9.15
C ASN A 860 -24.46 12.90 7.71
N PRO A 861 -24.73 11.95 6.79
CA PRO A 861 -24.19 11.99 5.43
C PRO A 861 -24.55 13.27 4.66
N LYS A 862 -25.70 13.90 4.96
CA LYS A 862 -26.13 15.15 4.31
C LYS A 862 -25.35 16.37 4.81
N ASP A 863 -24.77 16.31 5.99
CA ASP A 863 -23.95 17.38 6.57
C ASP A 863 -22.46 17.17 6.25
N ALA A 864 -22.01 15.91 6.26
CA ALA A 864 -20.72 15.50 5.69
C ALA A 864 -20.56 15.98 4.23
N ALA A 865 -21.55 15.70 3.37
CA ALA A 865 -21.55 16.11 1.97
C ALA A 865 -21.50 17.65 1.76
N LYS A 866 -22.13 18.45 2.63
CA LYS A 866 -22.04 19.94 2.58
C LYS A 866 -20.63 20.46 2.89
N LEU A 867 -19.85 19.68 3.64
CA LEU A 867 -18.46 19.95 3.97
C LEU A 867 -17.48 19.24 3.03
N GLY A 868 -17.97 18.56 1.99
CA GLY A 868 -17.16 17.79 1.03
C GLY A 868 -16.52 16.52 1.61
N LEU A 869 -16.94 16.11 2.81
CA LEU A 869 -16.45 14.89 3.42
C LEU A 869 -17.08 13.67 2.74
N VAL A 870 -16.30 12.62 2.54
CA VAL A 870 -16.74 11.37 1.87
C VAL A 870 -16.67 10.19 2.82
N SER A 871 -17.53 9.18 2.63
CA SER A 871 -17.48 7.95 3.42
C SER A 871 -16.32 7.05 2.97
N GLY A 872 -15.53 6.59 3.94
CA GLY A 872 -14.54 5.53 3.80
C GLY A 872 -15.12 4.14 4.03
N LYS A 873 -14.31 3.21 4.57
CA LYS A 873 -14.79 1.92 5.06
C LYS A 873 -15.48 2.07 6.41
N ASP A 874 -14.81 2.69 7.38
CA ASP A 874 -15.26 2.77 8.77
C ASP A 874 -15.34 4.23 9.27
N HIS A 875 -14.63 5.17 8.64
CA HIS A 875 -14.60 6.59 9.00
C HIS A 875 -15.11 7.53 7.90
N VAL A 876 -15.43 8.76 8.30
CA VAL A 876 -15.66 9.91 7.40
C VAL A 876 -14.33 10.59 7.09
N ILE A 877 -14.10 10.98 5.83
CA ILE A 877 -12.81 11.43 5.28
C ILE A 877 -12.91 12.89 4.78
N ASP A 878 -12.00 13.75 5.24
CA ASP A 878 -11.66 15.06 4.67
C ASP A 878 -10.52 14.87 3.66
N ARG A 879 -10.81 15.18 2.39
CA ARG A 879 -9.88 15.08 1.23
C ARG A 879 -9.68 16.44 0.53
N SER A 880 -9.95 17.52 1.26
CA SER A 880 -10.04 18.87 0.70
C SER A 880 -8.74 19.40 0.07
N ILE A 881 -7.57 18.84 0.36
CA ILE A 881 -6.32 19.15 -0.37
C ILE A 881 -6.42 18.75 -1.84
N GLN A 882 -6.81 17.50 -2.12
CA GLN A 882 -6.93 17.00 -3.51
C GLN A 882 -7.91 17.88 -4.30
N ASP A 883 -9.02 18.24 -3.67
CA ASP A 883 -10.08 19.04 -4.26
C ASP A 883 -9.66 20.50 -4.48
N ALA A 884 -8.82 21.06 -3.59
CA ALA A 884 -8.21 22.37 -3.77
C ALA A 884 -7.22 22.41 -4.94
N TYR A 885 -6.35 21.40 -5.06
CA TYR A 885 -5.45 21.23 -6.21
C TYR A 885 -6.24 21.13 -7.52
N ILE A 886 -7.26 20.27 -7.59
CA ILE A 886 -8.15 20.12 -8.76
C ILE A 886 -8.79 21.47 -9.14
N ASN A 887 -9.34 22.21 -8.17
CA ASN A 887 -9.96 23.50 -8.43
C ASN A 887 -8.95 24.59 -8.85
N ALA A 888 -7.69 24.51 -8.42
CA ALA A 888 -6.61 25.41 -8.83
C ALA A 888 -6.18 25.13 -10.28
N ILE A 889 -5.93 23.87 -10.61
CA ILE A 889 -5.57 23.43 -11.98
C ILE A 889 -6.69 23.78 -12.97
N ARG A 890 -7.95 23.52 -12.64
CA ARG A 890 -9.10 23.81 -13.52
C ARG A 890 -9.28 25.31 -13.82
N ARG A 891 -9.05 26.20 -12.86
CA ARG A 891 -9.17 27.64 -13.10
C ARG A 891 -8.00 28.26 -13.85
N ALA A 892 -6.83 27.62 -13.81
CA ALA A 892 -5.60 28.09 -14.46
C ALA A 892 -5.79 28.48 -15.94
N LYS A 893 -5.17 29.58 -16.35
CA LYS A 893 -5.29 30.19 -17.70
C LYS A 893 -3.96 30.56 -18.36
N ASN A 894 -2.88 30.78 -17.62
CA ASN A 894 -1.59 31.22 -18.13
C ASN A 894 -0.52 30.13 -17.88
N PHE A 895 -0.26 29.79 -16.62
CA PHE A 895 0.73 28.77 -16.27
C PHE A 895 0.49 28.14 -14.90
N ILE A 896 1.13 26.99 -14.67
CA ILE A 896 1.25 26.36 -13.36
C ILE A 896 2.74 26.08 -13.09
N TYR A 897 3.18 26.35 -11.86
CA TYR A 897 4.51 26.05 -11.36
C TYR A 897 4.36 25.20 -10.09
N ILE A 898 4.95 24.01 -10.07
CA ILE A 898 4.86 23.04 -8.97
C ILE A 898 6.26 22.71 -8.49
N GLU A 899 6.45 22.68 -7.18
CA GLU A 899 7.63 22.07 -6.54
C GLU A 899 7.13 21.00 -5.56
N ASN A 900 7.49 19.73 -5.78
CA ASN A 900 6.97 18.63 -4.98
C ASN A 900 7.97 17.48 -4.79
N GLN A 901 7.99 16.87 -3.60
CA GLN A 901 8.80 15.68 -3.31
C GLN A 901 8.45 14.46 -4.16
N TYR A 902 7.18 14.31 -4.57
CA TYR A 902 6.72 13.22 -5.42
C TYR A 902 5.82 13.74 -6.53
N PHE A 903 5.86 13.09 -7.70
CA PHE A 903 4.91 13.35 -8.78
C PHE A 903 4.41 12.04 -9.41
N ILE A 904 3.48 11.40 -8.70
CA ILE A 904 2.84 10.13 -9.05
C ILE A 904 1.34 10.36 -9.06
N GLY A 905 0.59 9.62 -9.89
CA GLY A 905 -0.86 9.51 -9.73
C GLY A 905 -1.67 9.33 -11.00
N SER A 906 -2.99 9.40 -10.83
CA SER A 906 -3.99 9.16 -11.86
C SER A 906 -3.79 7.82 -12.59
N SER A 907 -3.48 6.75 -11.85
CA SER A 907 -3.06 5.46 -12.41
C SER A 907 -4.06 4.88 -13.41
N PHE A 908 -5.35 5.12 -13.22
CA PHE A 908 -6.42 4.78 -14.18
C PHE A 908 -6.22 5.29 -15.61
N GLY A 909 -5.32 6.26 -15.83
CA GLY A 909 -4.95 6.77 -17.15
C GLY A 909 -3.63 6.23 -17.70
N TRP A 910 -2.90 5.40 -16.96
CA TRP A 910 -1.64 4.80 -17.39
C TRP A 910 -1.87 3.69 -18.43
N ASP A 911 -0.97 3.62 -19.41
CA ASP A 911 -0.96 2.64 -20.50
C ASP A 911 0.15 1.61 -20.22
N SER A 912 -0.24 0.42 -19.76
CA SER A 912 0.64 -0.57 -19.11
C SER A 912 0.19 -1.99 -19.44
N LYS A 913 1.14 -2.92 -19.60
CA LYS A 913 0.89 -4.35 -19.89
C LYS A 913 1.58 -5.30 -18.89
N ASP A 914 2.44 -4.75 -18.05
CA ASP A 914 3.32 -5.41 -17.07
C ASP A 914 2.86 -5.20 -15.62
N VAL A 915 1.89 -4.31 -15.41
CA VAL A 915 1.22 -4.02 -14.13
C VAL A 915 -0.28 -3.96 -14.33
N ASN A 916 -1.03 -4.62 -13.45
CA ASN A 916 -2.49 -4.50 -13.35
C ASN A 916 -2.86 -3.10 -12.80
N VAL A 917 -3.18 -2.18 -13.70
CA VAL A 917 -3.40 -0.75 -13.41
C VAL A 917 -4.51 -0.53 -12.37
N GLN A 918 -5.51 -1.40 -12.38
CA GLN A 918 -6.67 -1.41 -11.50
C GLN A 918 -6.28 -1.73 -10.03
N GLU A 919 -5.14 -2.39 -9.80
CA GLU A 919 -4.60 -2.77 -8.48
C GLU A 919 -3.53 -1.81 -7.95
N VAL A 920 -3.09 -0.82 -8.76
CA VAL A 920 -2.15 0.22 -8.32
C VAL A 920 -2.79 1.16 -7.29
N GLY A 921 -4.08 1.50 -7.46
CA GLY A 921 -4.84 2.30 -6.49
C GLY A 921 -4.44 3.77 -6.35
N ALA A 922 -3.57 4.31 -7.20
CA ALA A 922 -3.16 5.73 -7.20
C ALA A 922 -4.19 6.62 -7.95
N LEU A 923 -5.40 6.72 -7.41
CA LEU A 923 -6.58 7.24 -8.11
C LEU A 923 -6.78 8.77 -8.08
N HIS A 924 -5.95 9.54 -7.38
CA HIS A 924 -6.08 11.01 -7.34
C HIS A 924 -5.83 11.66 -8.71
N LEU A 925 -6.50 12.78 -8.97
CA LEU A 925 -6.66 13.34 -10.32
C LEU A 925 -5.57 14.33 -10.77
N ILE A 926 -4.59 14.68 -9.92
CA ILE A 926 -3.72 15.86 -10.15
C ILE A 926 -2.95 15.76 -11.49
N PRO A 927 -2.22 14.67 -11.79
CA PRO A 927 -1.56 14.52 -13.10
C PRO A 927 -2.52 14.58 -14.30
N LYS A 928 -3.71 13.98 -14.20
CA LYS A 928 -4.69 14.00 -15.31
C LYS A 928 -5.38 15.35 -15.50
N GLU A 929 -5.67 16.08 -14.43
CA GLU A 929 -6.16 17.46 -14.52
C GLU A 929 -5.12 18.39 -15.17
N LEU A 930 -3.83 18.19 -14.88
CA LEU A 930 -2.75 18.95 -15.50
C LEU A 930 -2.64 18.65 -17.00
N SER A 931 -2.65 17.38 -17.42
CA SER A 931 -2.59 17.05 -18.86
C SER A 931 -3.85 17.49 -19.60
N LEU A 932 -5.06 17.24 -19.06
CA LEU A 932 -6.31 17.70 -19.66
C LEU A 932 -6.43 19.23 -19.71
N LYS A 933 -5.88 19.96 -18.73
CA LYS A 933 -5.74 21.42 -18.81
C LYS A 933 -4.87 21.81 -19.99
N ILE A 934 -3.67 21.24 -20.14
CA ILE A 934 -2.78 21.54 -21.29
C ILE A 934 -3.48 21.20 -22.62
N VAL A 935 -4.11 20.03 -22.74
CA VAL A 935 -4.89 19.60 -23.90
C VAL A 935 -5.97 20.64 -24.24
N SER A 936 -6.79 21.06 -23.28
CA SER A 936 -7.85 22.06 -23.52
C SER A 936 -7.33 23.41 -24.02
N LYS A 937 -6.09 23.79 -23.65
CA LYS A 937 -5.46 25.04 -24.08
C LYS A 937 -4.87 24.91 -25.48
N ILE A 938 -4.24 23.78 -25.81
CA ILE A 938 -3.88 23.40 -27.19
C ILE A 938 -5.13 23.35 -28.08
N GLU A 939 -6.23 22.81 -27.57
CA GLU A 939 -7.51 22.72 -28.28
C GLU A 939 -8.13 24.09 -28.58
N ALA A 940 -8.01 25.04 -27.66
CA ALA A 940 -8.43 26.43 -27.84
C ALA A 940 -7.45 27.28 -28.67
N GLY A 941 -6.22 26.81 -28.91
CA GLY A 941 -5.13 27.64 -29.47
C GLY A 941 -4.58 28.68 -28.48
N GLU A 942 -4.88 28.53 -27.19
CA GLU A 942 -4.43 29.43 -26.13
C GLU A 942 -3.08 28.96 -25.58
N ARG A 943 -2.14 29.88 -25.38
CA ARG A 943 -0.84 29.55 -24.80
C ARG A 943 -0.99 29.16 -23.32
N PHE A 944 -0.29 28.10 -22.92
CA PHE A 944 -0.24 27.60 -21.54
C PHE A 944 1.06 26.83 -21.31
N THR A 945 1.59 26.85 -20.09
CA THR A 945 2.80 26.07 -19.71
C THR A 945 2.67 25.51 -18.30
N VAL A 946 3.12 24.27 -18.09
CA VAL A 946 3.27 23.64 -16.77
C VAL A 946 4.74 23.32 -16.52
N TYR A 947 5.25 23.82 -15.40
CA TYR A 947 6.62 23.62 -14.92
C TYR A 947 6.56 22.81 -13.63
N ILE A 948 7.34 21.73 -13.54
CA ILE A 948 7.37 20.83 -12.37
C ILE A 948 8.81 20.63 -11.93
N VAL A 949 9.11 20.92 -10.67
CA VAL A 949 10.38 20.62 -10.01
C VAL A 949 10.15 19.49 -9.00
N ILE A 950 10.97 18.44 -9.10
CA ILE A 950 10.95 17.22 -8.28
C ILE A 950 12.37 16.90 -7.82
N PRO A 951 12.58 16.11 -6.75
CA PRO A 951 13.92 15.65 -6.41
C PRO A 951 14.48 14.74 -7.51
N MET A 952 15.81 14.63 -7.62
CA MET A 952 16.43 13.81 -8.67
C MET A 952 16.00 12.34 -8.53
N TRP A 953 16.05 11.82 -7.31
CA TRP A 953 15.33 10.64 -6.85
C TRP A 953 14.76 10.89 -5.44
N PRO A 954 13.70 10.18 -5.01
CA PRO A 954 13.20 10.21 -3.63
C PRO A 954 14.26 9.88 -2.57
N GLU A 955 14.21 10.53 -1.40
CA GLU A 955 15.18 10.36 -0.31
C GLU A 955 15.46 8.88 0.05
N GLY A 956 16.76 8.57 0.23
CA GLY A 956 17.24 7.25 0.59
C GLY A 956 18.13 6.61 -0.49
N ILE A 957 18.55 5.37 -0.26
CA ILE A 957 19.48 4.67 -1.16
C ILE A 957 18.85 4.53 -2.55
N SER A 958 19.45 5.19 -3.55
CA SER A 958 18.90 5.39 -4.89
C SER A 958 18.56 4.08 -5.63
N ASN A 959 19.32 3.02 -5.38
CA ASN A 959 19.13 1.69 -5.96
C ASN A 959 18.33 0.72 -5.06
N SER A 960 17.63 1.24 -4.04
CA SER A 960 16.71 0.45 -3.23
C SER A 960 15.40 0.16 -3.99
N GLN A 961 14.74 -0.96 -3.69
CA GLN A 961 13.48 -1.32 -4.34
C GLN A 961 12.37 -0.27 -4.14
N SER A 962 12.37 0.44 -3.01
CA SER A 962 11.41 1.51 -2.74
C SER A 962 11.63 2.69 -3.70
N VAL A 963 12.83 3.24 -3.75
CA VAL A 963 13.16 4.37 -4.64
C VAL A 963 12.96 3.98 -6.12
N GLN A 964 13.38 2.79 -6.52
CA GLN A 964 13.22 2.32 -7.90
C GLN A 964 11.74 2.09 -8.28
N ALA A 965 10.88 1.60 -7.39
CA ALA A 965 9.45 1.46 -7.67
C ALA A 965 8.75 2.82 -7.76
N ILE A 966 9.09 3.77 -6.89
CA ILE A 966 8.56 5.13 -6.90
C ILE A 966 8.96 5.87 -8.21
N LEU A 967 10.19 5.67 -8.69
CA LEU A 967 10.64 6.20 -9.98
C LEU A 967 9.88 5.59 -11.17
N ASP A 968 9.54 4.29 -11.15
CA ASP A 968 8.72 3.65 -12.18
C ASP A 968 7.28 4.22 -12.20
N TRP A 969 6.65 4.41 -11.03
CA TRP A 969 5.36 5.09 -10.92
C TRP A 969 5.40 6.54 -11.43
N GLN A 970 6.48 7.27 -11.16
CA GLN A 970 6.71 8.61 -11.69
C GLN A 970 6.86 8.58 -13.22
N LYS A 971 7.65 7.65 -13.76
CA LYS A 971 7.83 7.44 -15.21
C LYS A 971 6.50 7.17 -15.91
N ARG A 972 5.64 6.31 -15.36
CA ARG A 972 4.28 6.02 -15.91
C ARG A 972 3.37 7.25 -15.86
N THR A 973 3.46 8.02 -14.78
CA THR A 973 2.70 9.28 -14.62
C THR A 973 3.12 10.34 -15.65
N MET A 974 4.43 10.54 -15.84
CA MET A 974 4.99 11.43 -16.87
C MET A 974 4.57 11.00 -18.28
N GLU A 975 4.67 9.70 -18.60
CA GLU A 975 4.33 9.15 -19.91
C GLU A 975 2.85 9.31 -20.26
N MET A 976 1.93 9.08 -19.31
CA MET A 976 0.51 9.36 -19.50
C MET A 976 0.28 10.82 -19.92
N MET A 977 0.91 11.77 -19.22
CA MET A 977 0.73 13.19 -19.49
C MET A 977 1.32 13.61 -20.84
N TYR A 978 2.50 13.10 -21.20
CA TYR A 978 3.09 13.38 -22.52
C TYR A 978 2.31 12.73 -23.67
N LYS A 979 1.78 11.50 -23.50
CA LYS A 979 0.87 10.85 -24.46
C LYS A 979 -0.39 11.69 -24.71
N ASP A 980 -1.05 12.22 -23.66
CA ASP A 980 -2.21 13.12 -23.81
C ASP A 980 -1.85 14.38 -24.63
N ILE A 981 -0.73 15.03 -24.31
CA ILE A 981 -0.29 16.29 -24.94
C ILE A 981 0.07 16.06 -26.41
N VAL A 982 0.82 15.01 -26.71
CA VAL A 982 1.21 14.63 -28.08
C VAL A 982 -0.02 14.35 -28.94
N GLN A 983 -1.03 13.63 -28.42
CA GLN A 983 -2.28 13.38 -29.14
C GLN A 983 -3.02 14.68 -29.47
N ALA A 984 -3.05 15.67 -28.56
CA ALA A 984 -3.66 16.97 -28.82
C ALA A 984 -2.90 17.81 -29.86
N LEU A 985 -1.56 17.80 -29.83
CA LEU A 985 -0.72 18.46 -30.84
C LEU A 985 -0.93 17.84 -32.23
N GLN A 986 -0.92 16.52 -32.32
CA GLN A 986 -1.17 15.78 -33.56
C GLN A 986 -2.59 16.03 -34.10
N ALA A 987 -3.61 16.02 -33.24
CA ALA A 987 -5.00 16.31 -33.62
C ALA A 987 -5.22 17.75 -34.11
N LYS A 988 -4.31 18.68 -33.77
CA LYS A 988 -4.28 20.06 -34.29
C LYS A 988 -3.32 20.28 -35.48
N GLY A 989 -2.54 19.27 -35.87
CA GLY A 989 -1.50 19.42 -36.89
C GLY A 989 -0.36 20.34 -36.48
N LEU A 990 -0.03 20.40 -35.18
CA LEU A 990 1.01 21.28 -34.62
C LEU A 990 2.34 20.54 -34.46
N GLU A 991 3.33 20.91 -35.27
CA GLU A 991 4.73 20.52 -35.06
C GLU A 991 5.36 21.36 -33.93
N ALA A 992 5.15 20.92 -32.69
CA ALA A 992 5.70 21.55 -31.48
C ALA A 992 6.32 20.51 -30.54
N ASN A 993 7.29 20.94 -29.71
CA ASN A 993 7.89 20.08 -28.70
C ASN A 993 6.93 19.96 -27.50
N PRO A 994 6.58 18.77 -27.00
CA PRO A 994 5.80 18.63 -25.77
C PRO A 994 6.44 19.33 -24.55
N LYS A 995 7.78 19.43 -24.50
CA LYS A 995 8.52 20.21 -23.49
C LYS A 995 8.35 21.73 -23.60
N ASP A 996 7.72 22.24 -24.67
CA ASP A 996 7.23 23.64 -24.71
C ASP A 996 5.92 23.81 -23.93
N TYR A 997 5.27 22.76 -23.43
CA TYR A 997 3.97 22.82 -22.72
C TYR A 997 4.00 22.17 -21.33
N LEU A 998 4.73 21.06 -21.17
CA LEU A 998 4.95 20.37 -19.90
C LEU A 998 6.44 20.08 -19.76
N THR A 999 7.07 20.60 -18.71
CA THR A 999 8.51 20.41 -18.49
C THR A 999 8.82 20.06 -17.04
N PHE A 1000 9.76 19.12 -16.86
CA PHE A 1000 10.16 18.55 -15.58
C PHE A 1000 11.64 18.86 -15.32
N PHE A 1001 11.93 19.22 -14.07
CA PHE A 1001 13.27 19.57 -13.57
C PHE A 1001 13.57 18.85 -12.27
N CYS A 1002 14.85 18.79 -11.92
CA CYS A 1002 15.30 18.56 -10.56
C CYS A 1002 16.35 19.60 -10.15
N LEU A 1003 16.71 19.65 -8.87
CA LEU A 1003 17.73 20.56 -8.37
C LEU A 1003 19.03 19.81 -8.05
N GLY A 1004 20.16 20.48 -8.26
CA GLY A 1004 21.48 19.96 -7.89
C GLY A 1004 22.49 21.07 -7.67
N ASN A 1005 23.54 20.77 -6.91
CA ASN A 1005 24.69 21.67 -6.72
C ASN A 1005 25.99 20.97 -7.09
N ARG A 1006 27.01 21.76 -7.44
CA ARG A 1006 28.37 21.30 -7.70
C ARG A 1006 29.38 22.37 -7.29
N GLU A 1007 30.21 22.06 -6.31
CA GLU A 1007 31.10 23.03 -5.64
C GLU A 1007 32.58 22.69 -5.86
N ARG A 1008 33.36 23.58 -6.49
CA ARG A 1008 34.82 23.48 -6.50
C ARG A 1008 35.37 23.59 -5.08
N ILE A 1009 36.46 22.87 -4.81
CA ILE A 1009 37.17 22.94 -3.54
C ILE A 1009 37.74 24.35 -3.35
N ILE A 1010 37.56 24.93 -2.16
CA ILE A 1010 38.11 26.25 -1.81
C ILE A 1010 39.12 26.16 -0.64
N PRO A 1011 40.12 27.06 -0.55
CA PRO A 1011 41.02 27.11 0.60
C PRO A 1011 40.26 27.36 1.90
N GLY A 1012 40.51 26.53 2.93
CA GLY A 1012 39.81 26.60 4.21
C GLY A 1012 38.49 25.83 4.29
N GLU A 1013 38.09 25.10 3.24
CA GLU A 1013 36.98 24.16 3.31
C GLU A 1013 37.27 23.00 4.29
N TYR A 1014 36.23 22.50 4.97
CA TYR A 1014 36.33 21.42 5.95
C TYR A 1014 37.04 20.18 5.39
N GLN A 1015 38.07 19.71 6.09
CA GLN A 1015 38.81 18.50 5.73
C GLN A 1015 38.34 17.35 6.64
N PRO A 1016 37.69 16.30 6.10
CA PRO A 1016 37.26 15.17 6.90
C PRO A 1016 38.46 14.34 7.39
N PRO A 1017 38.45 13.83 8.65
CA PRO A 1017 39.48 12.93 9.16
C PRO A 1017 39.47 11.54 8.51
N GLU A 1018 38.31 11.09 8.02
CA GLU A 1018 38.11 9.80 7.34
C GLU A 1018 37.77 10.02 5.85
N LYS A 1019 37.53 8.93 5.12
CA LYS A 1019 37.04 8.95 3.73
C LYS A 1019 35.97 7.87 3.51
N PRO A 1020 35.08 8.04 2.52
CA PRO A 1020 34.20 6.98 2.04
C PRO A 1020 34.97 5.76 1.53
N GLU A 1021 34.34 4.59 1.57
CA GLU A 1021 34.88 3.34 1.01
C GLU A 1021 34.98 3.39 -0.52
N HIS A 1022 36.00 2.77 -1.09
CA HIS A 1022 36.30 2.85 -2.52
C HIS A 1022 35.23 2.17 -3.40
N ASP A 1023 34.89 2.78 -4.54
CA ASP A 1023 33.79 2.41 -5.45
C ASP A 1023 32.38 2.38 -4.83
N THR A 1024 32.19 3.05 -3.70
CA THR A 1024 30.84 3.45 -3.24
C THR A 1024 30.36 4.68 -3.99
N ASP A 1025 29.04 4.80 -4.13
CA ASP A 1025 28.35 5.99 -4.66
C ASP A 1025 28.81 7.26 -3.91
N TYR A 1026 28.91 7.18 -2.59
CA TYR A 1026 29.46 8.23 -1.71
C TYR A 1026 30.87 8.67 -2.12
N SER A 1027 31.79 7.71 -2.39
CA SER A 1027 33.14 8.03 -2.84
C SER A 1027 33.17 8.72 -4.20
N ARG A 1028 32.25 8.35 -5.11
CA ARG A 1028 32.16 8.96 -6.45
C ARG A 1028 31.58 10.38 -6.37
N PHE A 1029 30.48 10.60 -5.65
CA PHE A 1029 29.92 11.93 -5.40
C PHE A 1029 30.88 12.88 -4.66
N GLN A 1030 31.66 12.38 -3.70
CA GLN A 1030 32.70 13.17 -3.03
C GLN A 1030 33.82 13.61 -4.00
N GLN A 1031 34.19 12.77 -4.97
CA GLN A 1031 35.22 13.06 -5.98
C GLN A 1031 34.71 13.95 -7.11
N SER A 1032 33.51 13.70 -7.63
CA SER A 1032 32.84 14.47 -8.69
C SER A 1032 32.32 15.83 -8.21
N ARG A 1033 32.23 16.00 -6.87
CA ARG A 1033 31.91 17.24 -6.14
C ARG A 1033 30.49 17.76 -6.38
N ARG A 1034 29.56 16.88 -6.75
CA ARG A 1034 28.15 17.17 -7.00
C ARG A 1034 27.23 16.39 -6.06
N PHE A 1035 26.02 16.89 -5.86
CA PHE A 1035 24.89 16.09 -5.36
C PHE A 1035 23.56 16.75 -5.74
N MET A 1036 22.46 16.03 -5.61
CA MET A 1036 21.14 16.67 -5.73
C MET A 1036 20.91 17.67 -4.58
N ILE A 1037 20.11 18.69 -4.84
CA ILE A 1037 19.45 19.45 -3.78
C ILE A 1037 18.09 18.80 -3.64
N TYR A 1038 17.76 18.33 -2.45
CA TYR A 1038 16.56 17.55 -2.23
C TYR A 1038 15.34 18.46 -2.14
N VAL A 1039 14.48 18.36 -3.15
CA VAL A 1039 13.21 19.09 -3.25
C VAL A 1039 12.21 18.42 -2.30
N HIS A 1040 12.21 18.83 -1.04
CA HIS A 1040 11.20 18.42 -0.08
C HIS A 1040 9.93 19.29 -0.14
N ALA A 1041 9.95 20.38 -0.91
CA ALA A 1041 8.78 21.21 -1.24
C ALA A 1041 7.45 20.44 -1.40
N LYS A 1042 6.34 21.10 -1.03
CA LYS A 1042 4.96 20.69 -1.41
C LYS A 1042 4.12 21.92 -1.77
N MET A 1043 4.40 22.51 -2.92
CA MET A 1043 3.92 23.83 -3.30
C MET A 1043 3.41 23.86 -4.75
N MET A 1044 2.38 24.66 -5.01
CA MET A 1044 1.89 24.97 -6.36
C MET A 1044 1.48 26.43 -6.48
N ILE A 1045 2.03 27.14 -7.47
CA ILE A 1045 1.63 28.49 -7.90
C ILE A 1045 0.87 28.42 -9.22
N VAL A 1046 -0.19 29.20 -9.33
CA VAL A 1046 -1.05 29.29 -10.52
C VAL A 1046 -1.18 30.76 -10.93
N ASP A 1047 -0.86 31.04 -12.20
CA ASP A 1047 -1.05 32.33 -12.88
C ASP A 1047 -0.44 33.56 -12.15
N ASP A 1048 0.60 33.37 -11.31
CA ASP A 1048 1.20 34.35 -10.37
C ASP A 1048 0.20 34.95 -9.33
N GLU A 1049 -1.06 34.51 -9.29
CA GLU A 1049 -2.14 35.08 -8.45
C GLU A 1049 -2.64 34.17 -7.32
N TYR A 1050 -2.38 32.85 -7.36
CA TYR A 1050 -2.81 31.90 -6.33
C TYR A 1050 -1.69 30.91 -5.99
N ILE A 1051 -1.57 30.56 -4.71
CA ILE A 1051 -0.57 29.62 -4.20
C ILE A 1051 -1.22 28.57 -3.28
N ILE A 1052 -0.68 27.35 -3.28
CA ILE A 1052 -0.90 26.31 -2.26
C ILE A 1052 0.46 25.98 -1.63
N ILE A 1053 0.52 25.93 -0.29
CA ILE A 1053 1.66 25.43 0.50
C ILE A 1053 1.11 24.50 1.59
N GLY A 1054 1.78 23.38 1.84
CA GLY A 1054 1.39 22.45 2.90
C GLY A 1054 2.39 21.31 3.08
N SER A 1055 1.93 20.21 3.68
CA SER A 1055 2.70 18.98 3.88
C SER A 1055 2.44 17.91 2.80
N ALA A 1056 1.36 18.05 2.02
CA ALA A 1056 0.86 17.03 1.09
C ALA A 1056 1.61 16.92 -0.23
N ASN A 1057 2.16 15.74 -0.51
CA ASN A 1057 2.82 15.40 -1.75
C ASN A 1057 1.83 15.13 -2.90
N ILE A 1058 2.29 15.18 -4.15
CA ILE A 1058 1.52 14.70 -5.31
C ILE A 1058 1.76 13.19 -5.46
N ASN A 1059 1.12 12.45 -4.55
CA ASN A 1059 0.99 11.00 -4.52
C ASN A 1059 -0.33 10.63 -3.82
N GLN A 1060 -0.76 9.38 -3.90
CA GLN A 1060 -1.98 8.90 -3.26
C GLN A 1060 -1.86 8.91 -1.73
N ARG A 1061 -0.70 8.52 -1.16
CA ARG A 1061 -0.41 8.62 0.29
C ARG A 1061 -0.86 9.94 0.92
N SER A 1062 -0.57 11.08 0.27
CA SER A 1062 -0.96 12.41 0.73
C SER A 1062 -2.32 12.88 0.20
N MET A 1063 -2.74 12.46 -0.99
CA MET A 1063 -3.96 12.97 -1.66
C MET A 1063 -5.24 12.19 -1.34
N ASP A 1064 -5.16 10.99 -0.77
CA ASP A 1064 -6.30 10.09 -0.55
C ASP A 1064 -7.32 10.61 0.47
N GLY A 1065 -6.83 11.19 1.57
CA GLY A 1065 -7.64 11.58 2.74
C GLY A 1065 -7.56 10.57 3.90
N ALA A 1066 -7.47 9.27 3.62
CA ALA A 1066 -7.48 8.20 4.63
C ALA A 1066 -6.18 7.39 4.72
N ARG A 1067 -5.13 7.80 4.00
CA ARG A 1067 -3.74 7.32 4.13
C ARG A 1067 -2.98 8.18 5.17
N ASP A 1068 -1.99 8.97 4.79
CA ASP A 1068 -1.30 9.87 5.72
C ASP A 1068 -2.18 11.09 6.05
N THR A 1069 -2.02 11.66 7.25
CA THR A 1069 -2.73 12.90 7.59
C THR A 1069 -1.92 14.13 7.21
N GLU A 1070 -2.52 15.05 6.45
CA GLU A 1070 -1.87 16.20 5.85
C GLU A 1070 -2.61 17.52 6.15
N ILE A 1071 -1.93 18.65 5.93
CA ILE A 1071 -2.51 20.00 5.99
C ILE A 1071 -1.91 20.89 4.89
N ALA A 1072 -2.72 21.79 4.35
CA ALA A 1072 -2.27 22.84 3.45
C ALA A 1072 -3.09 24.12 3.64
N MET A 1073 -2.54 25.24 3.20
CA MET A 1073 -3.28 26.45 2.88
C MET A 1073 -3.35 26.61 1.37
N GLY A 1074 -4.37 27.32 0.88
CA GLY A 1074 -4.32 27.95 -0.43
C GLY A 1074 -4.82 29.39 -0.35
N ALA A 1075 -4.09 30.30 -1.01
CA ALA A 1075 -4.17 31.73 -0.74
C ALA A 1075 -4.04 32.59 -2.01
N TYR A 1076 -4.62 33.79 -1.97
CA TYR A 1076 -4.39 34.87 -2.93
C TYR A 1076 -4.53 36.25 -2.27
N GLN A 1077 -3.92 37.27 -2.88
CA GLN A 1077 -4.14 38.67 -2.54
C GLN A 1077 -5.23 39.23 -3.48
N PRO A 1078 -6.43 39.63 -3.00
CA PRO A 1078 -7.54 40.04 -3.85
C PRO A 1078 -7.25 41.28 -4.72
N TYR A 1079 -6.26 42.09 -4.34
CA TYR A 1079 -5.83 43.28 -5.10
C TYR A 1079 -4.69 43.02 -6.10
N HIS A 1080 -4.19 41.79 -6.20
CA HIS A 1080 -3.08 41.41 -7.09
C HIS A 1080 -3.44 40.21 -7.97
N LEU A 1081 -4.65 40.24 -8.54
CA LEU A 1081 -5.16 39.20 -9.45
C LEU A 1081 -4.75 39.44 -10.90
N ALA A 1082 -4.47 38.36 -11.63
CA ALA A 1082 -4.09 38.35 -13.04
C ALA A 1082 -5.28 38.62 -14.01
N THR A 1083 -6.32 39.35 -13.57
CA THR A 1083 -7.60 39.47 -14.29
C THR A 1083 -7.53 40.41 -15.49
N ASN A 1084 -7.04 41.64 -15.27
CA ASN A 1084 -6.96 42.71 -16.28
C ASN A 1084 -5.52 43.09 -16.63
N GLU A 1085 -4.60 42.81 -15.71
CA GLU A 1085 -3.16 43.05 -15.77
C GLU A 1085 -2.44 41.84 -15.13
N PRO A 1086 -1.14 41.64 -15.34
CA PRO A 1086 -0.40 40.54 -14.70
C PRO A 1086 -0.35 40.69 -13.17
N ALA A 1087 -0.49 39.59 -12.44
CA ALA A 1087 -0.31 39.60 -10.99
C ALA A 1087 1.12 39.97 -10.60
N ARG A 1088 1.28 40.95 -9.69
CA ARG A 1088 2.57 41.47 -9.20
C ARG A 1088 2.61 41.67 -7.68
N GLY A 1089 1.84 40.85 -6.95
CA GLY A 1089 1.87 40.78 -5.49
C GLY A 1089 2.94 39.83 -4.96
N GLN A 1090 2.84 39.45 -3.69
CA GLN A 1090 3.80 38.62 -2.98
C GLN A 1090 4.02 37.24 -3.62
N ILE A 1091 2.98 36.65 -4.24
CA ILE A 1091 3.08 35.36 -4.94
C ILE A 1091 4.02 35.47 -6.16
N HIS A 1092 3.88 36.53 -6.95
CA HIS A 1092 4.82 36.85 -8.04
C HIS A 1092 6.24 37.09 -7.50
N GLY A 1093 6.38 37.83 -6.40
CA GLY A 1093 7.66 38.08 -5.74
C GLY A 1093 8.38 36.79 -5.33
N PHE A 1094 7.67 35.91 -4.63
CA PHE A 1094 8.13 34.60 -4.19
C PHE A 1094 8.51 33.69 -5.38
N ARG A 1095 7.68 33.62 -6.42
CA ARG A 1095 7.93 32.84 -7.63
C ARG A 1095 9.11 33.39 -8.44
N MET A 1096 9.38 34.70 -8.39
CA MET A 1096 10.61 35.30 -8.94
C MET A 1096 11.84 35.01 -8.07
N ALA A 1097 11.71 34.90 -6.74
CA ALA A 1097 12.81 34.59 -5.83
C ALA A 1097 13.27 33.13 -5.93
N LEU A 1098 12.32 32.19 -6.01
CA LEU A 1098 12.58 30.77 -6.33
C LEU A 1098 13.25 30.63 -7.71
N TRP A 1099 12.77 31.33 -8.73
CA TRP A 1099 13.40 31.31 -10.05
C TRP A 1099 14.78 31.99 -10.07
N TYR A 1100 15.03 32.99 -9.23
CA TYR A 1100 16.35 33.62 -9.08
C TYR A 1100 17.38 32.66 -8.50
N GLU A 1101 17.01 31.90 -7.48
CA GLU A 1101 17.81 30.79 -6.94
C GLU A 1101 18.07 29.73 -8.03
N HIS A 1102 17.00 29.12 -8.54
CA HIS A 1102 17.06 27.97 -9.43
C HIS A 1102 17.80 28.26 -10.74
N LEU A 1103 17.65 29.46 -11.30
CA LEU A 1103 18.29 29.84 -12.56
C LEU A 1103 19.58 30.65 -12.37
N GLY A 1104 19.91 31.04 -11.13
CA GLY A 1104 21.04 31.91 -10.77
C GLY A 1104 20.95 33.34 -11.30
N LYS A 1105 19.78 33.75 -11.82
CA LYS A 1105 19.58 35.01 -12.57
C LYS A 1105 18.10 35.36 -12.70
N LEU A 1106 17.83 36.64 -12.98
CA LEU A 1106 16.53 37.11 -13.47
C LEU A 1106 16.60 37.46 -14.96
N ASP A 1107 15.47 37.38 -15.65
CA ASP A 1107 15.31 37.72 -17.07
C ASP A 1107 13.87 38.22 -17.32
N ASN A 1108 13.69 39.17 -18.24
CA ASN A 1108 12.38 39.78 -18.52
C ASN A 1108 11.32 38.77 -19.00
N SER A 1109 11.72 37.67 -19.66
CA SER A 1109 10.79 36.61 -20.08
C SER A 1109 10.15 35.88 -18.90
N PHE A 1110 10.81 35.83 -17.73
CA PHE A 1110 10.30 35.20 -16.51
C PHE A 1110 9.13 35.99 -15.88
N LEU A 1111 8.83 37.18 -16.41
CA LEU A 1111 7.63 37.96 -16.08
C LEU A 1111 6.37 37.46 -16.80
N GLN A 1112 6.51 36.57 -17.78
CA GLN A 1112 5.44 35.90 -18.53
C GLN A 1112 5.75 34.38 -18.63
N PRO A 1113 5.61 33.61 -17.54
CA PRO A 1113 5.95 32.18 -17.53
C PRO A 1113 5.15 31.34 -18.52
N GLU A 1114 3.97 31.81 -18.95
CA GLU A 1114 3.21 31.18 -20.03
C GLU A 1114 3.91 31.25 -21.38
N SER A 1115 4.80 32.22 -21.62
CA SER A 1115 5.33 32.53 -22.95
C SER A 1115 6.27 31.45 -23.51
N LEU A 1116 6.31 31.34 -24.84
CA LEU A 1116 7.19 30.38 -25.54
C LEU A 1116 8.68 30.79 -25.45
N GLU A 1117 8.98 32.08 -25.27
CA GLU A 1117 10.35 32.50 -24.98
C GLU A 1117 10.78 32.02 -23.59
N CYS A 1118 9.92 32.20 -22.58
CA CYS A 1118 10.23 31.81 -21.21
C CYS A 1118 10.51 30.31 -21.09
N VAL A 1119 9.59 29.43 -21.52
CA VAL A 1119 9.78 27.98 -21.39
C VAL A 1119 11.06 27.50 -22.07
N ARG A 1120 11.39 28.05 -23.25
CA ARG A 1120 12.59 27.69 -24.00
C ARG A 1120 13.87 28.24 -23.36
N LYS A 1121 13.83 29.41 -22.74
CA LYS A 1121 14.97 30.00 -22.01
C LYS A 1121 15.21 29.30 -20.67
N VAL A 1122 14.16 28.83 -19.99
CA VAL A 1122 14.22 27.99 -18.79
C VAL A 1122 14.77 26.60 -19.16
N ASN A 1123 14.13 25.88 -20.08
CA ASN A 1123 14.59 24.56 -20.56
C ASN A 1123 16.06 24.60 -20.99
N LYS A 1124 16.45 25.54 -21.86
CA LYS A 1124 17.85 25.68 -22.32
C LYS A 1124 18.84 26.06 -21.23
N THR A 1125 18.39 26.75 -20.17
CA THR A 1125 19.24 26.98 -18.99
C THR A 1125 19.44 25.68 -18.21
N ALA A 1126 18.36 24.93 -18.00
CA ALA A 1126 18.39 23.69 -17.24
C ALA A 1126 19.11 22.53 -17.95
N GLU A 1127 19.04 22.49 -19.29
CA GLU A 1127 19.85 21.62 -20.15
C GLU A 1127 21.35 21.95 -19.97
N LYS A 1128 21.74 23.23 -20.08
CA LYS A 1128 23.13 23.65 -19.84
C LYS A 1128 23.61 23.33 -18.43
N TYR A 1129 22.76 23.48 -17.42
CA TYR A 1129 23.14 23.16 -16.04
C TYR A 1129 23.23 21.65 -15.83
N TRP A 1130 22.39 20.83 -16.49
CA TRP A 1130 22.58 19.38 -16.54
C TRP A 1130 23.92 18.99 -17.20
N ASP A 1131 24.31 19.64 -18.31
CA ASP A 1131 25.62 19.39 -18.95
C ASP A 1131 26.78 19.67 -17.97
N LEU A 1132 26.74 20.81 -17.27
CA LEU A 1132 27.75 21.20 -16.28
C LEU A 1132 27.73 20.34 -15.01
N TYR A 1133 26.57 19.83 -14.61
CA TYR A 1133 26.40 18.92 -13.48
C TYR A 1133 26.94 17.52 -13.82
N SER A 1134 26.62 17.00 -15.01
CA SER A 1134 26.90 15.62 -15.43
C SER A 1134 28.32 15.40 -15.97
N CYS A 1135 28.96 16.42 -16.57
CA CYS A 1135 30.32 16.33 -17.11
C CYS A 1135 31.39 15.88 -16.09
N ASP A 1136 32.42 15.16 -16.52
CA ASP A 1136 33.51 14.68 -15.65
C ASP A 1136 34.37 15.82 -15.09
N SER A 1137 34.61 16.88 -15.88
CA SER A 1137 35.48 18.00 -15.50
C SER A 1137 34.78 19.04 -14.63
N LEU A 1138 35.47 19.52 -13.58
CA LEU A 1138 35.01 20.62 -12.72
C LEU A 1138 35.91 21.84 -12.83
N GLU A 1139 35.51 22.82 -13.66
CA GLU A 1139 36.24 24.09 -13.81
C GLU A 1139 35.72 25.18 -12.87
N HIS A 1140 34.39 25.24 -12.68
CA HIS A 1140 33.67 26.31 -11.99
C HIS A 1140 32.53 25.73 -11.12
N ASP A 1141 32.04 26.52 -10.16
CA ASP A 1141 30.81 26.18 -9.42
C ASP A 1141 29.60 26.17 -10.38
N LEU A 1142 28.56 25.39 -10.05
CA LEU A 1142 27.34 25.36 -10.84
C LEU A 1142 26.66 26.76 -10.81
N PRO A 1143 26.30 27.38 -11.96
CA PRO A 1143 25.81 28.78 -11.96
C PRO A 1143 24.38 28.99 -11.44
N GLY A 1144 23.68 27.93 -11.06
CA GLY A 1144 22.30 27.90 -10.58
C GLY A 1144 21.81 26.44 -10.51
N HIS A 1145 20.76 26.18 -9.75
CA HIS A 1145 20.42 24.82 -9.30
C HIS A 1145 19.54 23.98 -10.26
N LEU A 1146 18.80 24.62 -11.18
CA LEU A 1146 17.80 23.94 -12.01
C LEU A 1146 18.45 23.06 -13.07
N LEU A 1147 18.23 21.75 -12.99
CA LEU A 1147 18.64 20.75 -13.96
C LEU A 1147 17.41 20.26 -14.73
N CYS A 1148 17.51 19.99 -16.03
CA CYS A 1148 16.44 19.27 -16.71
C CYS A 1148 16.31 17.86 -16.10
N TYR A 1149 15.07 17.38 -15.89
CA TYR A 1149 14.93 16.00 -15.39
C TYR A 1149 15.46 15.04 -16.48
N PRO A 1150 16.31 14.05 -16.14
CA PRO A 1150 17.18 13.39 -17.11
C PRO A 1150 16.50 12.33 -18.00
N ILE A 1151 15.42 12.73 -18.67
CA ILE A 1151 14.59 11.90 -19.55
C ILE A 1151 14.42 12.47 -20.96
N GLY A 1152 14.45 11.59 -21.94
CA GLY A 1152 13.93 11.82 -23.29
C GLY A 1152 12.40 11.70 -23.33
N VAL A 1153 11.79 12.30 -24.34
CA VAL A 1153 10.36 12.16 -24.67
C VAL A 1153 10.26 11.92 -26.18
N THR A 1154 9.62 10.83 -26.61
CA THR A 1154 9.51 10.48 -28.03
C THR A 1154 8.44 11.30 -28.74
N SER A 1155 8.40 11.22 -30.08
CA SER A 1155 7.32 11.80 -30.91
C SER A 1155 5.92 11.24 -30.59
N ASN A 1156 5.85 10.15 -29.82
CA ASN A 1156 4.62 9.48 -29.39
C ASN A 1156 4.28 9.77 -27.92
N GLY A 1157 5.13 10.53 -27.20
CA GLY A 1157 4.97 10.85 -25.78
C GLY A 1157 5.53 9.80 -24.82
N GLU A 1158 6.28 8.80 -25.31
CA GLU A 1158 6.92 7.78 -24.46
C GLU A 1158 8.11 8.40 -23.71
N VAL A 1159 8.31 8.00 -22.45
CA VAL A 1159 9.41 8.49 -21.62
C VAL A 1159 10.59 7.54 -21.72
N THR A 1160 11.76 8.08 -22.05
CA THR A 1160 12.98 7.32 -22.37
C THR A 1160 14.20 7.82 -21.58
N GLU A 1161 15.23 7.00 -21.48
CA GLU A 1161 16.52 7.36 -20.90
C GLU A 1161 17.25 8.38 -21.80
N LEU A 1162 18.00 9.32 -21.21
CA LEU A 1162 18.89 10.17 -22.01
C LEU A 1162 20.12 9.36 -22.48
N PRO A 1163 20.65 9.60 -23.70
CA PRO A 1163 21.82 8.89 -24.20
C PRO A 1163 23.02 9.02 -23.25
N GLY A 1164 23.50 7.88 -22.73
CA GLY A 1164 24.59 7.81 -21.74
C GLY A 1164 24.13 7.84 -20.27
N PHE A 1165 22.84 8.05 -19.99
CA PHE A 1165 22.27 8.19 -18.65
C PHE A 1165 21.10 7.21 -18.40
N GLU A 1166 21.36 5.91 -18.55
CA GLU A 1166 20.49 4.86 -17.99
C GLU A 1166 20.39 4.98 -16.46
N HIS A 1167 21.48 5.40 -15.82
CA HIS A 1167 21.64 5.56 -14.39
C HIS A 1167 21.90 7.03 -14.02
N PHE A 1168 21.53 7.46 -12.80
CA PHE A 1168 21.88 8.80 -12.32
C PHE A 1168 23.40 8.93 -12.17
N PRO A 1169 24.00 10.13 -12.44
CA PRO A 1169 25.43 10.36 -12.30
C PRO A 1169 25.97 9.88 -10.95
N ASP A 1170 27.16 9.27 -10.97
CA ASP A 1170 27.84 8.62 -9.83
C ASP A 1170 27.11 7.42 -9.18
N THR A 1171 25.89 7.06 -9.59
CA THR A 1171 25.14 5.93 -9.02
C THR A 1171 25.20 4.65 -9.86
N LYS A 1172 24.63 3.57 -9.31
CA LYS A 1172 24.24 2.35 -10.05
C LYS A 1172 22.70 2.20 -10.12
N ALA A 1173 21.94 3.30 -9.97
CA ALA A 1173 20.47 3.33 -9.87
C ALA A 1173 19.82 3.87 -11.16
N ARG A 1174 18.80 3.18 -11.70
CA ARG A 1174 18.17 3.57 -12.98
C ARG A 1174 17.40 4.87 -12.83
N VAL A 1175 17.46 5.72 -13.88
CA VAL A 1175 16.69 6.98 -13.94
C VAL A 1175 15.18 6.73 -14.05
N LEU A 1176 14.78 5.75 -14.87
CA LEU A 1176 13.37 5.39 -15.07
C LEU A 1176 12.80 4.49 -13.97
N GLY A 1177 13.61 4.13 -12.96
CA GLY A 1177 13.23 3.18 -11.93
C GLY A 1177 13.15 1.73 -12.41
N SER A 1178 12.51 0.90 -11.59
CA SER A 1178 12.10 -0.46 -11.91
C SER A 1178 10.96 -0.88 -11.00
N LYS A 1179 9.92 -1.50 -11.55
CA LYS A 1179 8.86 -2.19 -10.80
C LYS A 1179 9.47 -3.11 -9.71
N SER A 1180 8.93 -3.05 -8.49
CA SER A 1180 9.19 -4.08 -7.46
C SER A 1180 8.14 -5.18 -7.56
N ASP A 1181 8.57 -6.44 -7.46
CA ASP A 1181 7.68 -7.59 -7.32
C ASP A 1181 7.43 -7.99 -5.85
N ILE A 1182 8.02 -7.25 -4.88
CA ILE A 1182 7.92 -7.52 -3.43
C ILE A 1182 7.10 -6.43 -2.72
N LEU A 1183 7.33 -5.14 -3.04
CA LEU A 1183 6.66 -4.02 -2.36
C LEU A 1183 5.26 -3.78 -2.94
N PRO A 1184 4.17 -3.93 -2.16
CA PRO A 1184 2.82 -3.68 -2.67
C PRO A 1184 2.61 -2.18 -2.99
N SER A 1185 1.84 -1.93 -4.04
CA SER A 1185 1.52 -0.59 -4.56
C SER A 1185 1.09 0.40 -3.47
N ILE A 1186 0.27 -0.03 -2.51
CA ILE A 1186 -0.26 0.79 -1.41
C ILE A 1186 0.82 1.51 -0.57
N LEU A 1187 2.04 0.96 -0.48
CA LEU A 1187 3.15 1.57 0.28
C LEU A 1187 3.90 2.65 -0.52
N THR A 1188 3.96 2.49 -1.85
CA THR A 1188 4.80 3.28 -2.79
C THR A 1188 4.00 4.27 -3.64
N THR A 1189 2.68 4.38 -3.44
CA THR A 1189 1.75 5.19 -4.27
C THR A 1189 1.16 6.42 -3.60
#